data_AF-A0AAV0M7C1-F1
#
_entry.id   AF-A0AAV0M7C1-F1
#
_cell.length_a   1.000
_cell.length_b   1.000
_cell.length_c   1.000
_cell.angle_alpha   90.00
_cell.angle_beta   90.00
_cell.angle_gamma   90.00
#
_symmetry.space_group_name_H-M   'P 1'
#
loop_
_entity.id
_entity.type
_entity.pdbx_description
1 polymer ?
#
loop_
_entity_poly.entity_id
_entity_poly.type
_entity_poly.pdbx_seq_one_letter_code
_entity_poly.pdbx_strand_id
1 'polypeptide(L)'
;MEDDPTTRRRRSSALHTADRWPITPFNRLFAPIYLLAVLALLYRHVTNLLVPATSSPSSFTTTLALLVADLVLAFMWATTQVFRMNPIRRREAVENLNDVVAEEGELPGVDVFICTADPYKEPPLGVVNTALSVMAYDYPRDRLAVYVSDDGGSALTLFAFVEAAKFAARWLPFCERNRVVERNPAVYFGSNRGHPVDGEVEEIKTMYESMKHKVEHVVEAGKVDDQFIDGPKEQEAFGKWSDKFTKHNHPTFIQVLLDSKNDKDVDGHVMPNLIYVSREKSSTSQHHFKAGALNVLLRVSATMTNQPIVLTLDCDMYSNDPATPRRAMCYLCDPKLGPENSAFVQFPQKYHGINENDIYAGEFQRLFQAMPMGADGLCGPHHVGTGCFFRRRAFFGSPSSPVGPDHVVGGSVRSGSVLELAHRVAECGYENQTSWGSKIGYRYGSLVEDYYTGYRLHCEGWKSVFCCPQRPAFLGDAPISLADMLNQQKRWDIGLLEVAFSRFSTLTYGVRSSAGFLMGFGYCQNAFWPSWSIPVIVYSFLPQLALLNGLHIFPKATEPWFWLYPFLFLGAYAQDMLDFLLVGGTFQRWWNEQRIWTVRGLSCFLFGGFDFVLKSLGVSTKGFSLTSKVVDEEQRQRYEKGMFEFGVSSPIFLPMAMAALINLVSFGFGLGRVLTGGWWNVEGLVLQIVLSGFGVLNSVPIYEAMVVRRDPGKFPARGSFAAVVVSVVLCSLASVMFSF
;
A
#
# COMPACT_ATOMS: atom_id res chain seq x y z
N MET A 1 -34.03 20.18 52.22
CA MET A 1 -32.89 19.81 51.36
C MET A 1 -33.50 19.11 50.16
N GLU A 2 -33.88 19.91 49.17
CA GLU A 2 -34.34 19.44 47.87
C GLU A 2 -33.11 18.96 47.08
N ASP A 3 -33.19 17.74 46.56
CA ASP A 3 -32.21 17.17 45.64
C ASP A 3 -32.27 17.95 44.33
N ASP A 4 -31.17 18.62 43.99
CA ASP A 4 -30.94 19.30 42.72
C ASP A 4 -30.87 18.27 41.57
N PRO A 5 -31.79 18.30 40.59
CA PRO A 5 -31.82 17.33 39.50
C PRO A 5 -30.68 17.51 38.47
N THR A 6 -29.81 18.51 38.61
CA THR A 6 -28.77 18.83 37.60
C THR A 6 -27.48 18.00 37.71
N THR A 7 -27.35 17.11 38.71
CA THR A 7 -26.12 16.33 38.93
C THR A 7 -26.16 14.86 38.47
N ARG A 8 -27.12 14.48 37.61
CA ARG A 8 -26.93 13.28 36.75
C ARG A 8 -26.08 13.65 35.53
N ARG A 9 -24.76 13.76 35.71
CA ARG A 9 -23.82 13.52 34.60
C ARG A 9 -24.08 12.09 34.12
N ARG A 10 -24.86 11.93 33.04
CA ARG A 10 -24.88 10.68 32.26
C ARG A 10 -23.42 10.36 31.96
N ARG A 11 -22.92 9.20 32.40
CA ARG A 11 -21.61 8.71 31.95
C ARG A 11 -21.69 8.63 30.43
N SER A 12 -20.93 9.45 29.71
CA SER A 12 -20.88 9.32 28.26
C SER A 12 -20.44 7.90 27.91
N SER A 13 -21.24 7.22 27.10
CA SER A 13 -20.95 5.88 26.63
C SER A 13 -19.63 5.89 25.87
N ALA A 14 -18.78 4.88 26.08
CA ALA A 14 -17.50 4.83 25.37
C ALA A 14 -17.72 4.65 23.86
N LEU A 15 -17.08 5.48 23.03
CA LEU A 15 -17.19 5.41 21.57
C LEU A 15 -16.37 4.26 20.98
N HIS A 16 -15.38 3.78 21.71
CA HIS A 16 -14.59 2.62 21.33
C HIS A 16 -13.99 1.91 22.54
N THR A 17 -13.56 0.66 22.36
CA THR A 17 -12.70 -0.08 23.29
C THR A 17 -11.34 -0.37 22.66
N ALA A 18 -10.35 -0.68 23.50
CA ALA A 18 -9.01 -1.05 23.07
C ALA A 18 -8.48 -2.14 24.00
N ASP A 19 -8.22 -3.33 23.44
CA ASP A 19 -7.76 -4.50 24.16
C ASP A 19 -6.40 -4.94 23.64
N ARG A 20 -5.50 -5.36 24.54
CA ARG A 20 -4.22 -5.95 24.13
C ARG A 20 -4.44 -7.34 23.55
N TRP A 21 -3.67 -7.69 22.53
CA TRP A 21 -3.82 -9.00 21.90
C TRP A 21 -3.28 -10.12 22.80
N PRO A 22 -3.96 -11.28 22.94
CA PRO A 22 -3.55 -12.35 23.85
C PRO A 22 -2.18 -12.97 23.57
N ILE A 23 -1.63 -12.86 22.36
CA ILE A 23 -0.28 -13.36 22.01
C ILE A 23 0.86 -12.55 22.67
N THR A 24 0.57 -11.37 23.20
CA THR A 24 1.58 -10.45 23.74
C THR A 24 2.54 -11.09 24.76
N PRO A 25 2.09 -11.87 25.77
CA PRO A 25 3.00 -12.50 26.72
C PRO A 25 3.96 -13.49 26.06
N PHE A 26 3.48 -14.28 25.10
CA PHE A 26 4.30 -15.23 24.34
C PHE A 26 5.39 -14.49 23.55
N ASN A 27 5.03 -13.42 22.82
CA ASN A 27 5.99 -12.63 22.06
C ASN A 27 7.08 -12.02 22.96
N ARG A 28 6.70 -11.50 24.13
CA ARG A 28 7.64 -10.93 25.10
C ARG A 28 8.58 -11.96 25.71
N LEU A 29 8.15 -13.22 25.84
CA LEU A 29 9.00 -14.32 26.31
C LEU A 29 9.92 -14.84 25.20
N PHE A 30 9.40 -14.98 23.98
CA PHE A 30 10.15 -15.50 22.83
C PHE A 30 11.27 -14.55 22.39
N ALA A 31 11.00 -13.23 22.38
CA ALA A 31 11.95 -12.22 21.92
C ALA A 31 13.35 -12.30 22.57
N PRO A 32 13.52 -12.34 23.91
CA PRO A 32 14.84 -12.46 24.53
C PRO A 32 15.53 -13.79 24.25
N ILE A 33 14.78 -14.91 24.19
CA ILE A 33 15.35 -16.23 23.87
C ILE A 33 15.91 -16.23 22.45
N TYR A 34 15.13 -15.72 21.50
CA TYR A 34 15.53 -15.64 20.11
C TYR A 34 16.67 -14.64 19.90
N LEU A 35 16.68 -13.51 20.63
CA LEU A 35 17.80 -12.56 20.63
C LEU A 35 19.12 -13.24 21.04
N LEU A 36 19.12 -14.06 22.09
CA LEU A 36 20.31 -14.79 22.52
C LEU A 36 20.82 -15.75 21.43
N ALA A 37 19.91 -16.40 20.71
CA ALA A 37 20.28 -17.25 19.57
C ALA A 37 20.89 -16.46 18.41
N VAL A 38 20.32 -15.29 18.08
CA VAL A 38 20.88 -14.37 17.07
C VAL A 38 22.27 -13.89 17.51
N LEU A 39 22.44 -13.47 18.76
CA LEU A 39 23.74 -13.03 19.29
C LEU A 39 24.77 -14.16 19.28
N ALA A 40 24.37 -15.40 19.59
CA ALA A 40 25.25 -16.57 19.52
C ALA A 40 25.69 -16.85 18.07
N LEU A 41 24.79 -16.69 17.09
CA LEU A 41 25.11 -16.82 15.67
C LEU A 41 26.13 -15.76 15.24
N LEU A 42 25.87 -14.49 15.56
CA LEU A 42 26.76 -13.37 15.21
C LEU A 42 28.13 -13.52 15.89
N TYR A 43 28.17 -13.90 17.16
CA TYR A 43 29.41 -14.21 17.88
C TYR A 43 30.22 -15.29 17.16
N ARG A 44 29.55 -16.35 16.69
CA ARG A 44 30.19 -17.41 15.94
C ARG A 44 30.78 -16.91 14.61
N HIS A 45 30.03 -16.12 13.84
CA HIS A 45 30.55 -15.58 12.59
C HIS A 45 31.79 -14.70 12.82
N VAL A 46 31.74 -13.83 13.82
CA VAL A 46 32.88 -12.97 14.18
C VAL A 46 34.08 -13.80 14.63
N THR A 47 33.88 -14.80 15.49
CA THR A 47 34.98 -15.68 15.94
C THR A 47 35.57 -16.47 14.77
N ASN A 48 34.75 -17.00 13.87
CA ASN A 48 35.23 -17.69 12.67
C ASN A 48 36.10 -16.77 11.80
N LEU A 49 35.73 -15.50 11.60
CA LEU A 49 36.53 -14.53 10.84
C LEU A 49 37.90 -14.22 11.48
N LEU A 50 38.04 -14.39 12.79
CA LEU A 50 39.25 -14.09 13.54
C LEU A 50 40.20 -15.30 13.68
N VAL A 51 39.76 -16.51 13.31
CA VAL A 51 40.56 -17.73 13.42
C VAL A 51 41.53 -17.83 12.23
N PRO A 52 42.83 -18.15 12.44
CA PRO A 52 43.82 -18.25 11.34
C PRO A 52 43.46 -19.23 10.20
N ALA A 53 42.56 -20.18 10.45
CA ALA A 53 42.05 -21.13 9.47
C ALA A 53 41.16 -20.49 8.37
N THR A 54 40.70 -19.24 8.54
CA THR A 54 40.05 -18.45 7.46
C THR A 54 41.05 -17.65 6.62
N SER A 55 42.33 -18.06 6.60
CA SER A 55 43.39 -17.38 5.84
C SER A 55 43.26 -17.53 4.32
N SER A 56 42.52 -18.53 3.80
CA SER A 56 42.17 -18.56 2.37
C SER A 56 41.13 -17.47 2.05
N PRO A 57 41.32 -16.70 0.95
CA PRO A 57 40.36 -15.69 0.50
C PRO A 57 38.93 -16.23 0.32
N SER A 58 38.76 -17.48 -0.11
CA SER A 58 37.44 -18.08 -0.35
C SER A 58 36.68 -18.36 0.95
N SER A 59 37.38 -18.82 1.99
CA SER A 59 36.81 -19.05 3.34
C SER A 59 36.45 -17.73 4.02
N PHE A 60 37.31 -16.71 3.90
CA PHE A 60 37.05 -15.37 4.43
C PHE A 60 35.82 -14.73 3.78
N THR A 61 35.76 -14.73 2.44
CA THR A 61 34.64 -14.12 1.68
C THR A 61 33.31 -14.82 1.97
N THR A 62 33.31 -16.16 2.07
CA THR A 62 32.14 -16.94 2.46
C THR A 62 31.63 -16.56 3.85
N THR A 63 32.52 -16.52 4.84
CA THR A 63 32.16 -16.20 6.22
C THR A 63 31.67 -14.75 6.34
N LEU A 64 32.30 -13.82 5.62
CA LEU A 64 31.89 -12.42 5.58
C LEU A 64 30.51 -12.25 4.94
N ALA A 65 30.23 -12.94 3.84
CA ALA A 65 28.93 -12.90 3.17
C ALA A 65 27.80 -13.40 4.09
N LEU A 66 28.03 -14.50 4.82
CA LEU A 66 27.09 -15.00 5.83
C LEU A 66 26.90 -14.01 6.98
N LEU A 67 27.98 -13.44 7.52
CA LEU A 67 27.89 -12.43 8.57
C LEU A 67 27.06 -11.22 8.13
N VAL A 68 27.29 -10.70 6.92
CA VAL A 68 26.53 -9.55 6.39
C VAL A 68 25.06 -9.91 6.20
N ALA A 69 24.76 -11.09 5.64
CA ALA A 69 23.39 -11.58 5.52
C ALA A 69 22.70 -11.67 6.89
N ASP A 70 23.35 -12.29 7.88
CA ASP A 70 22.77 -12.51 9.19
C ASP A 70 22.66 -11.23 10.03
N LEU A 71 23.52 -10.23 9.81
CA LEU A 71 23.36 -8.88 10.37
C LEU A 71 22.12 -8.18 9.82
N VAL A 72 21.85 -8.31 8.52
CA VAL A 72 20.62 -7.77 7.92
C VAL A 72 19.40 -8.51 8.47
N LEU A 73 19.43 -9.85 8.53
CA LEU A 73 18.34 -10.64 9.13
C LEU A 73 18.09 -10.26 10.58
N ALA A 74 19.15 -10.09 11.38
CA ALA A 74 19.07 -9.66 12.77
C ALA A 74 18.45 -8.27 12.91
N PHE A 75 18.88 -7.33 12.06
CA PHE A 75 18.33 -5.97 12.02
C PHE A 75 16.84 -5.98 11.70
N MET A 76 16.44 -6.66 10.62
CA MET A 76 15.03 -6.73 10.21
C MET A 76 14.15 -7.49 11.21
N TRP A 77 14.70 -8.52 11.86
CA TRP A 77 14.02 -9.21 12.95
C TRP A 77 13.80 -8.29 14.15
N ALA A 78 14.82 -7.50 14.53
CA ALA A 78 14.74 -6.57 15.66
C ALA A 78 13.71 -5.46 15.43
N THR A 79 13.67 -4.87 14.22
CA THR A 79 12.66 -3.86 13.86
C THR A 79 11.24 -4.43 13.88
N THR A 80 11.07 -5.69 13.50
CA THR A 80 9.76 -6.37 13.56
C THR A 80 9.26 -6.57 14.99
N GLN A 81 10.16 -6.74 15.98
CA GLN A 81 9.74 -6.93 17.38
C GLN A 81 8.94 -5.74 17.91
N VAL A 82 9.18 -4.52 17.42
CA VAL A 82 8.44 -3.31 17.79
C VAL A 82 6.93 -3.52 17.69
N PHE A 83 6.46 -4.17 16.62
CA PHE A 83 5.03 -4.42 16.39
C PHE A 83 4.47 -5.59 17.21
N ARG A 84 5.34 -6.48 17.70
CA ARG A 84 4.95 -7.67 18.48
C ARG A 84 4.84 -7.41 19.98
N MET A 85 5.44 -6.33 20.49
CA MET A 85 5.55 -6.07 21.93
C MET A 85 4.26 -5.59 22.60
N ASN A 86 3.38 -4.91 21.87
CA ASN A 86 2.13 -4.38 22.42
C ASN A 86 0.99 -4.24 21.36
N PRO A 87 0.67 -5.28 20.58
CA PRO A 87 -0.43 -5.18 19.62
C PRO A 87 -1.77 -4.88 20.30
N ILE A 88 -2.50 -3.89 19.77
CA ILE A 88 -3.82 -3.45 20.24
C ILE A 88 -4.89 -3.80 19.20
N ARG A 89 -6.03 -4.29 19.69
CA ARG A 89 -7.26 -4.45 18.91
C ARG A 89 -8.30 -3.45 19.41
N ARG A 90 -8.84 -2.64 18.51
CA ARG A 90 -9.92 -1.70 18.81
C ARG A 90 -11.27 -2.23 18.33
N ARG A 91 -12.34 -1.76 18.98
CA ARG A 91 -13.73 -1.95 18.52
C ARG A 91 -14.48 -0.65 18.69
N GLU A 92 -15.16 -0.23 17.64
CA GLU A 92 -16.03 0.95 17.60
C GLU A 92 -17.45 0.64 18.10
N ALA A 93 -18.09 1.63 18.72
CA ALA A 93 -19.48 1.60 19.15
C ALA A 93 -20.23 2.74 18.45
N VAL A 94 -20.57 2.53 17.17
CA VAL A 94 -21.16 3.55 16.27
C VAL A 94 -22.52 4.04 16.78
N GLU A 95 -23.24 3.19 17.51
CA GLU A 95 -24.50 3.48 18.18
C GLU A 95 -24.36 4.63 19.20
N ASN A 96 -23.23 4.71 19.89
CA ASN A 96 -22.97 5.73 20.91
C ASN A 96 -22.60 7.09 20.30
N LEU A 97 -22.27 7.13 19.00
CA LEU A 97 -21.96 8.39 18.32
C LEU A 97 -23.19 9.31 18.25
N ASN A 98 -24.41 8.75 18.25
CA ASN A 98 -25.64 9.54 18.27
C ASN A 98 -25.77 10.38 19.54
N ASP A 99 -25.27 9.88 20.68
CA ASP A 99 -25.26 10.64 21.93
C ASP A 99 -24.33 11.86 21.83
N VAL A 100 -23.17 11.71 21.15
CA VAL A 100 -22.23 12.82 20.91
C VAL A 100 -22.85 13.86 19.98
N VAL A 101 -23.54 13.42 18.91
CA VAL A 101 -24.25 14.32 18.01
C VAL A 101 -25.37 15.08 18.75
N ALA A 102 -26.06 14.41 19.68
CA ALA A 102 -27.08 15.05 20.50
C ALA A 102 -26.50 16.10 21.49
N GLU A 103 -25.25 15.93 21.92
CA GLU A 103 -24.55 16.86 22.83
C GLU A 103 -23.83 18.02 22.10
N GLU A 104 -23.13 17.75 21.00
CA GLU A 104 -22.31 18.73 20.25
C GLU A 104 -23.05 19.38 19.06
N GLY A 105 -24.26 18.90 18.74
CA GLY A 105 -25.13 19.46 17.71
C GLY A 105 -25.02 18.75 16.36
N GLU A 106 -23.81 18.64 15.79
CA GLU A 106 -23.62 18.08 14.43
C GLU A 106 -22.29 17.34 14.27
N LEU A 107 -22.25 16.37 13.34
CA LEU A 107 -21.02 15.69 12.94
C LEU A 107 -20.09 16.62 12.14
N PRO A 108 -18.75 16.49 12.28
CA PRO A 108 -17.81 17.30 11.52
C PRO A 108 -17.92 17.01 10.02
N GLY A 109 -17.79 18.01 9.16
CA GLY A 109 -17.79 17.73 7.72
C GLY A 109 -16.51 17.02 7.25
N VAL A 110 -16.61 16.39 6.09
CA VAL A 110 -15.58 15.56 5.48
C VAL A 110 -15.36 15.97 4.03
N ASP A 111 -14.13 16.35 3.71
CA ASP A 111 -13.67 16.46 2.32
C ASP A 111 -13.03 15.13 1.90
N VAL A 112 -13.50 14.53 0.81
CA VAL A 112 -12.97 13.28 0.24
C VAL A 112 -12.12 13.63 -0.98
N PHE A 113 -10.88 13.18 -1.01
CA PHE A 113 -9.93 13.38 -2.10
C PHE A 113 -9.71 12.08 -2.86
N ILE A 114 -9.98 12.11 -4.16
CA ILE A 114 -9.73 11.01 -5.09
C ILE A 114 -8.76 11.51 -6.15
N CYS A 115 -7.65 10.81 -6.38
CA CYS A 115 -6.66 11.17 -7.40
C CYS A 115 -6.65 10.16 -8.55
N THR A 116 -6.65 10.68 -9.77
CA THR A 116 -6.43 9.93 -11.03
C THR A 116 -5.44 10.70 -11.89
N ALA A 117 -4.73 10.03 -12.80
CA ALA A 117 -3.70 10.67 -13.63
C ALA A 117 -3.73 10.29 -15.11
N ASP A 118 -4.33 9.17 -15.49
CA ASP A 118 -4.35 8.72 -16.89
C ASP A 118 -5.61 7.90 -17.20
N PRO A 119 -6.49 8.37 -18.10
CA PRO A 119 -7.78 7.73 -18.35
C PRO A 119 -7.67 6.35 -19.02
N TYR A 120 -6.52 5.98 -19.59
CA TYR A 120 -6.32 4.67 -20.21
C TYR A 120 -5.73 3.65 -19.24
N LYS A 121 -4.99 4.13 -18.24
CA LYS A 121 -4.45 3.27 -17.16
C LYS A 121 -5.39 3.17 -15.97
N GLU A 122 -6.17 4.21 -15.72
CA GLU A 122 -7.14 4.35 -14.64
C GLU A 122 -8.48 4.73 -15.28
N PRO A 123 -9.23 3.76 -15.83
CA PRO A 123 -10.43 4.03 -16.63
C PRO A 123 -11.44 4.93 -15.91
N PRO A 124 -11.95 6.00 -16.55
CA PRO A 124 -12.85 6.98 -15.91
C PRO A 124 -14.05 6.37 -15.20
N LEU A 125 -14.64 5.31 -15.77
CA LEU A 125 -15.76 4.60 -15.17
C LEU A 125 -15.42 4.02 -13.78
N GLY A 126 -14.22 3.46 -13.61
CA GLY A 126 -13.74 2.96 -12.31
C GLY A 126 -13.68 4.07 -11.27
N VAL A 127 -13.11 5.22 -11.65
CA VAL A 127 -13.01 6.42 -10.80
C VAL A 127 -14.40 6.95 -10.42
N VAL A 128 -15.33 6.98 -11.38
CA VAL A 128 -16.73 7.37 -11.16
C VAL A 128 -17.42 6.43 -10.16
N ASN A 129 -17.26 5.12 -10.29
CA ASN A 129 -17.85 4.16 -9.36
C ASN A 129 -17.30 4.34 -7.93
N THR A 130 -16.00 4.63 -7.79
CA THR A 130 -15.38 4.99 -6.51
C THR A 130 -16.01 6.26 -5.94
N ALA A 131 -16.14 7.32 -6.73
CA ALA A 131 -16.77 8.57 -6.30
C ALA A 131 -18.25 8.40 -5.90
N LEU A 132 -19.05 7.67 -6.68
CA LEU A 132 -20.45 7.39 -6.36
C LEU A 132 -20.60 6.60 -5.07
N SER A 133 -19.68 5.65 -4.79
CA SER A 133 -19.69 4.88 -3.54
C SER A 133 -19.49 5.74 -2.29
N VAL A 134 -18.65 6.78 -2.38
CA VAL A 134 -18.39 7.69 -1.25
C VAL A 134 -19.42 8.80 -1.15
N MET A 135 -20.00 9.26 -2.27
CA MET A 135 -21.11 10.21 -2.25
C MET A 135 -22.35 9.65 -1.57
N ALA A 136 -22.51 8.32 -1.56
CA ALA A 136 -23.63 7.60 -0.97
C ALA A 136 -23.34 7.04 0.43
N TYR A 137 -22.43 7.65 1.20
CA TYR A 137 -22.21 7.32 2.62
C TYR A 137 -23.45 7.56 3.48
N ASP A 138 -23.56 6.81 4.59
CA ASP A 138 -24.55 7.07 5.64
C ASP A 138 -24.06 8.24 6.52
N TYR A 139 -24.00 9.44 5.92
CA TYR A 139 -23.48 10.68 6.50
C TYR A 139 -24.30 11.88 6.01
N PRO A 140 -24.39 13.00 6.77
CA PRO A 140 -25.10 14.19 6.30
C PRO A 140 -24.50 14.71 4.99
N ARG A 141 -25.35 14.83 3.95
CA ARG A 141 -24.92 15.11 2.57
C ARG A 141 -24.34 16.51 2.41
N ASP A 142 -24.87 17.48 3.15
CA ASP A 142 -24.38 18.86 3.25
C ASP A 142 -23.03 18.99 3.97
N ARG A 143 -22.64 17.95 4.72
CA ARG A 143 -21.35 17.83 5.41
C ARG A 143 -20.33 17.01 4.63
N LEU A 144 -20.68 16.53 3.44
CA LEU A 144 -19.81 15.73 2.58
C LEU A 144 -19.47 16.49 1.29
N ALA A 145 -18.18 16.54 0.95
CA ALA A 145 -17.71 17.09 -0.31
C ALA A 145 -16.67 16.16 -0.95
N VAL A 146 -16.85 15.82 -2.22
CA VAL A 146 -15.97 14.94 -2.99
C VAL A 146 -15.20 15.77 -4.00
N TYR A 147 -13.88 15.75 -3.90
CA TYR A 147 -12.95 16.39 -4.80
C TYR A 147 -12.19 15.33 -5.60
N VAL A 148 -12.27 15.44 -6.92
CA VAL A 148 -11.57 14.54 -7.84
C VAL A 148 -10.44 15.33 -8.50
N SER A 149 -9.21 14.95 -8.19
CA SER A 149 -8.03 15.49 -8.87
C SER A 149 -7.71 14.63 -10.08
N ASP A 150 -7.80 15.20 -11.28
CA ASP A 150 -7.25 14.62 -12.51
C ASP A 150 -5.90 15.28 -12.81
N ASP A 151 -4.82 14.54 -12.53
CA ASP A 151 -3.45 15.00 -12.78
C ASP A 151 -3.05 14.94 -14.27
N GLY A 152 -3.84 14.27 -15.11
CA GLY A 152 -3.67 14.21 -16.56
C GLY A 152 -4.47 15.29 -17.31
N GLY A 153 -5.44 15.92 -16.65
CA GLY A 153 -6.29 16.95 -17.23
C GLY A 153 -7.14 16.43 -18.39
N SER A 154 -7.74 15.25 -18.26
CA SER A 154 -8.43 14.57 -19.37
C SER A 154 -9.90 15.01 -19.49
N ALA A 155 -10.29 15.43 -20.70
CA ALA A 155 -11.69 15.69 -21.03
C ALA A 155 -12.57 14.44 -20.86
N LEU A 156 -11.99 13.24 -21.05
CA LEU A 156 -12.70 11.95 -20.90
C LEU A 156 -13.09 11.72 -19.43
N THR A 157 -12.19 12.06 -18.50
CA THR A 157 -12.46 11.98 -17.07
C THR A 157 -13.54 12.98 -16.68
N LEU A 158 -13.43 14.25 -17.12
CA LEU A 158 -14.45 15.26 -16.85
C LEU A 158 -15.83 14.82 -17.37
N PHE A 159 -15.90 14.31 -18.59
CA PHE A 159 -17.13 13.80 -19.19
C PHE A 159 -17.77 12.70 -18.36
N ALA A 160 -16.98 11.71 -17.91
CA ALA A 160 -17.47 10.66 -17.04
C ALA A 160 -18.08 11.21 -15.74
N PHE A 161 -17.47 12.25 -15.17
CA PHE A 161 -17.97 12.89 -13.96
C PHE A 161 -19.20 13.78 -14.18
N VAL A 162 -19.37 14.37 -15.36
CA VAL A 162 -20.60 15.06 -15.76
C VAL A 162 -21.76 14.06 -15.83
N GLU A 163 -21.60 12.93 -16.50
CA GLU A 163 -22.63 11.90 -16.56
C GLU A 163 -22.89 11.26 -15.17
N ALA A 164 -21.84 11.09 -14.36
CA ALA A 164 -21.97 10.61 -12.99
C ALA A 164 -22.80 11.57 -12.12
N ALA A 165 -22.64 12.89 -12.27
CA ALA A 165 -23.43 13.87 -11.54
C ALA A 165 -24.93 13.77 -11.89
N LYS A 166 -25.26 13.52 -13.17
CA LYS A 166 -26.64 13.27 -13.63
C LYS A 166 -27.19 11.98 -13.01
N PHE A 167 -26.42 10.89 -13.01
CA PHE A 167 -26.82 9.61 -12.42
C PHE A 167 -26.95 9.66 -10.89
N ALA A 168 -26.06 10.38 -10.20
CA ALA A 168 -26.03 10.50 -8.75
C ALA A 168 -27.37 10.99 -8.16
N ALA A 169 -28.06 11.90 -8.85
CA ALA A 169 -29.36 12.44 -8.41
C ALA A 169 -30.47 11.38 -8.28
N ARG A 170 -30.31 10.21 -8.92
CA ARG A 170 -31.19 9.04 -8.78
C ARG A 170 -30.56 7.95 -7.92
N TRP A 171 -29.25 7.73 -8.04
CA TRP A 171 -28.53 6.67 -7.33
C TRP A 171 -28.49 6.85 -5.81
N LEU A 172 -28.18 8.06 -5.34
CA LEU A 172 -28.06 8.35 -3.90
C LEU A 172 -29.37 8.10 -3.13
N PRO A 173 -30.51 8.70 -3.52
CA PRO A 173 -31.79 8.42 -2.86
C PRO A 173 -32.21 6.96 -2.99
N PHE A 174 -31.97 6.31 -4.14
CA PHE A 174 -32.23 4.88 -4.31
C PHE A 174 -31.47 4.04 -3.26
N CYS A 175 -30.18 4.32 -3.07
CA CYS A 175 -29.36 3.61 -2.09
C CYS A 175 -29.88 3.78 -0.65
N GLU A 176 -30.31 4.99 -0.31
CA GLU A 176 -30.83 5.32 1.02
C GLU A 176 -32.19 4.63 1.27
N ARG A 177 -33.16 4.78 0.34
CA ARG A 177 -34.49 4.18 0.45
C ARG A 177 -34.43 2.65 0.55
N ASN A 178 -33.57 2.03 -0.25
CA ASN A 178 -33.43 0.58 -0.31
C ASN A 178 -32.38 0.01 0.66
N ARG A 179 -31.75 0.86 1.49
CA ARG A 179 -30.68 0.48 2.44
C ARG A 179 -29.59 -0.37 1.78
N VAL A 180 -29.22 0.01 0.56
CA VAL A 180 -28.17 -0.67 -0.20
C VAL A 180 -26.89 -0.64 0.64
N VAL A 181 -26.14 -1.74 0.71
CA VAL A 181 -24.84 -1.75 1.40
C VAL A 181 -23.71 -1.59 0.39
N GLU A 182 -23.76 -2.32 -0.73
CA GLU A 182 -22.83 -2.16 -1.83
C GLU A 182 -23.13 -0.88 -2.63
N ARG A 183 -22.54 0.26 -2.23
CA ARG A 183 -22.79 1.58 -2.85
C ARG A 183 -22.03 1.84 -4.16
N ASN A 184 -21.09 0.97 -4.52
CA ASN A 184 -20.43 1.00 -5.82
C ASN A 184 -21.39 0.38 -6.87
N PRO A 185 -21.88 1.14 -7.86
CA PRO A 185 -22.88 0.63 -8.81
C PRO A 185 -22.39 -0.56 -9.64
N ALA A 186 -21.13 -0.58 -10.07
CA ALA A 186 -20.55 -1.70 -10.82
C ALA A 186 -20.62 -3.00 -10.02
N VAL A 187 -20.31 -2.92 -8.72
CA VAL A 187 -20.34 -4.07 -7.81
C VAL A 187 -21.78 -4.48 -7.51
N TYR A 188 -22.66 -3.52 -7.26
CA TYR A 188 -24.07 -3.77 -6.97
C TYR A 188 -24.76 -4.50 -8.14
N PHE A 189 -24.66 -3.96 -9.36
CA PHE A 189 -25.29 -4.51 -10.56
C PHE A 189 -24.54 -5.70 -11.15
N GLY A 190 -23.23 -5.81 -10.94
CA GLY A 190 -22.43 -6.96 -11.36
C GLY A 190 -22.60 -8.21 -10.47
N SER A 191 -23.14 -8.05 -9.26
CA SER A 191 -23.38 -9.18 -8.37
C SER A 191 -24.62 -9.98 -8.80
N ASN A 192 -24.46 -11.28 -9.12
CA ASN A 192 -25.54 -12.23 -9.46
C ASN A 192 -26.50 -12.53 -8.29
N ARG A 193 -26.55 -11.67 -7.26
CA ARG A 193 -27.53 -11.80 -6.19
C ARG A 193 -28.87 -11.46 -6.81
N GLY A 194 -29.83 -12.37 -6.73
CA GLY A 194 -31.19 -12.20 -7.24
C GLY A 194 -31.89 -11.03 -6.56
N HIS A 195 -31.55 -9.81 -7.00
CA HIS A 195 -32.24 -8.59 -6.60
C HIS A 195 -33.72 -8.79 -6.94
N PRO A 196 -34.64 -8.36 -6.07
CA PRO A 196 -36.06 -8.41 -6.39
C PRO A 196 -36.26 -7.79 -7.77
N VAL A 197 -37.03 -8.46 -8.64
CA VAL A 197 -37.41 -7.92 -9.95
C VAL A 197 -38.40 -6.79 -9.68
N ASP A 198 -37.86 -5.63 -9.33
CA ASP A 198 -38.55 -4.38 -9.06
C ASP A 198 -38.30 -3.43 -10.23
N GLY A 199 -39.35 -2.73 -10.66
CA GLY A 199 -39.27 -1.77 -11.75
C GLY A 199 -38.26 -0.65 -11.49
N GLU A 200 -38.14 -0.19 -10.23
CA GLU A 200 -37.16 0.84 -9.87
C GLU A 200 -35.72 0.34 -10.02
N VAL A 201 -35.42 -0.90 -9.62
CA VAL A 201 -34.07 -1.48 -9.74
C VAL A 201 -33.66 -1.58 -11.22
N GLU A 202 -34.56 -2.03 -12.09
CA GLU A 202 -34.28 -2.16 -13.52
C GLU A 202 -34.15 -0.78 -14.21
N GLU A 203 -34.93 0.22 -13.78
CA GLU A 203 -34.79 1.60 -14.26
C GLU A 203 -33.40 2.16 -13.90
N ILE A 204 -33.00 2.06 -12.63
CA ILE A 204 -31.68 2.56 -12.18
C ILE A 204 -30.55 1.80 -12.86
N LYS A 205 -30.69 0.48 -13.03
CA LYS A 205 -29.72 -0.34 -13.78
C LYS A 205 -29.61 0.11 -15.24
N THR A 206 -30.73 0.36 -15.90
CA THR A 206 -30.75 0.88 -17.28
C THR A 206 -30.05 2.23 -17.39
N MET A 207 -30.27 3.12 -16.42
CA MET A 207 -29.56 4.41 -16.35
C MET A 207 -28.05 4.22 -16.15
N TYR A 208 -27.64 3.31 -15.27
CA TYR A 208 -26.24 2.99 -15.03
C TYR A 208 -25.56 2.44 -16.29
N GLU A 209 -26.17 1.45 -16.95
CA GLU A 209 -25.64 0.87 -18.19
C GLU A 209 -25.59 1.91 -19.33
N SER A 210 -26.56 2.83 -19.40
CA SER A 210 -26.52 3.94 -20.36
C SER A 210 -25.34 4.89 -20.09
N MET A 211 -25.13 5.30 -18.85
CA MET A 211 -23.97 6.11 -18.45
C MET A 211 -22.66 5.38 -18.77
N LYS A 212 -22.56 4.11 -18.38
CA LYS A 212 -21.40 3.26 -18.64
C LYS A 212 -21.07 3.19 -20.12
N HIS A 213 -22.05 2.87 -20.97
CA HIS A 213 -21.87 2.78 -22.41
C HIS A 213 -21.40 4.12 -23.01
N LYS A 214 -21.97 5.25 -22.61
CA LYS A 214 -21.52 6.57 -23.07
C LYS A 214 -20.06 6.85 -22.69
N VAL A 215 -19.70 6.55 -21.45
CA VAL A 215 -18.33 6.77 -20.94
C VAL A 215 -17.33 5.88 -21.65
N GLU A 216 -17.62 4.59 -21.78
CA GLU A 216 -16.77 3.63 -22.50
C GLU A 216 -16.60 4.04 -23.97
N HIS A 217 -17.69 4.44 -24.63
CA HIS A 217 -17.65 4.92 -26.01
C HIS A 217 -16.75 6.15 -26.20
N VAL A 218 -16.85 7.14 -25.32
CA VAL A 218 -16.01 8.36 -25.35
C VAL A 218 -14.54 8.02 -25.08
N VAL A 219 -14.25 7.09 -24.18
CA VAL A 219 -12.89 6.62 -23.89
C VAL A 219 -12.30 5.87 -25.09
N GLU A 220 -13.08 5.00 -25.73
CA GLU A 220 -12.67 4.28 -26.95
C GLU A 220 -12.45 5.23 -28.14
N ALA A 221 -13.31 6.23 -28.30
CA ALA A 221 -13.16 7.27 -29.33
C ALA A 221 -11.97 8.21 -29.06
N GLY A 222 -11.51 8.31 -27.81
CA GLY A 222 -10.43 9.18 -27.37
C GLY A 222 -10.78 10.68 -27.37
N LYS A 223 -12.07 11.02 -27.57
CA LYS A 223 -12.59 12.39 -27.59
C LYS A 223 -14.04 12.44 -27.13
N VAL A 224 -14.47 13.60 -26.64
CA VAL A 224 -15.88 13.89 -26.33
C VAL A 224 -16.52 14.49 -27.57
N ASP A 225 -17.49 13.82 -28.16
CA ASP A 225 -18.22 14.33 -29.33
C ASP A 225 -19.27 15.38 -28.93
N ASP A 226 -19.49 16.38 -29.79
CA ASP A 226 -20.43 17.49 -29.56
C ASP A 226 -21.86 17.02 -29.23
N GLN A 227 -22.25 15.84 -29.72
CA GLN A 227 -23.55 15.24 -29.45
C GLN A 227 -23.80 14.89 -27.98
N PHE A 228 -22.75 14.79 -27.17
CA PHE A 228 -22.83 14.49 -25.74
C PHE A 228 -22.68 15.72 -24.85
N ILE A 229 -22.45 16.89 -25.45
CA ILE A 229 -22.28 18.17 -24.73
C ILE A 229 -23.65 18.84 -24.65
N ASP A 230 -24.32 18.66 -23.52
CA ASP A 230 -25.67 19.15 -23.30
C ASP A 230 -25.62 20.52 -22.61
N GLY A 231 -25.85 21.57 -23.39
CA GLY A 231 -26.12 22.91 -22.88
C GLY A 231 -24.89 23.80 -22.69
N PRO A 232 -25.14 25.09 -22.36
CA PRO A 232 -24.13 26.14 -22.47
C PRO A 232 -22.96 26.00 -21.48
N LYS A 233 -23.21 25.43 -20.29
CA LYS A 233 -22.15 25.23 -19.28
C LYS A 233 -21.18 24.13 -19.67
N GLU A 234 -21.69 23.02 -20.21
CA GLU A 234 -20.85 21.92 -20.69
C GLU A 234 -20.04 22.40 -21.92
N GLN A 235 -20.67 23.15 -22.83
CA GLN A 235 -19.99 23.72 -23.99
C GLN A 235 -18.86 24.69 -23.61
N GLU A 236 -19.07 25.55 -22.61
CA GLU A 236 -18.01 26.41 -22.07
C GLU A 236 -16.88 25.60 -21.42
N ALA A 237 -17.22 24.55 -20.67
CA ALA A 237 -16.24 23.70 -19.99
C ALA A 237 -15.35 22.95 -20.98
N PHE A 238 -15.94 22.21 -21.92
CA PHE A 238 -15.21 21.40 -22.91
C PHE A 238 -14.50 22.26 -23.97
N GLY A 239 -14.98 23.47 -24.25
CA GLY A 239 -14.30 24.42 -25.15
C GLY A 239 -12.90 24.84 -24.72
N LYS A 240 -12.49 24.54 -23.47
CA LYS A 240 -11.13 24.82 -22.97
C LYS A 240 -10.07 23.80 -23.42
N TRP A 241 -10.48 22.61 -23.85
CA TRP A 241 -9.58 21.60 -24.40
C TRP A 241 -9.24 21.92 -25.86
N SER A 242 -8.25 22.78 -26.05
CA SER A 242 -7.66 23.11 -27.36
C SER A 242 -6.41 22.28 -27.64
N ASP A 243 -5.85 22.34 -28.86
CA ASP A 243 -4.60 21.68 -29.25
C ASP A 243 -3.40 22.01 -28.34
N LYS A 244 -3.46 23.14 -27.61
CA LYS A 244 -2.42 23.56 -26.65
C LYS A 244 -2.56 22.89 -25.27
N PHE A 245 -3.72 22.32 -24.96
CA PHE A 245 -4.00 21.65 -23.71
C PHE A 245 -3.41 20.24 -23.76
N THR A 246 -2.32 20.02 -23.04
CA THR A 246 -1.66 18.71 -22.98
C THR A 246 -1.44 18.33 -21.52
N LYS A 247 -1.36 17.03 -21.21
CA LYS A 247 -1.10 16.53 -19.84
C LYS A 247 0.13 17.13 -19.12
N HIS A 248 1.05 17.74 -19.86
CA HIS A 248 2.27 18.36 -19.34
C HIS A 248 2.21 19.89 -19.33
N ASN A 249 1.21 20.48 -20.00
CA ASN A 249 1.08 21.91 -20.17
C ASN A 249 -0.39 22.30 -20.37
N HIS A 250 -1.04 22.80 -19.32
CA HIS A 250 -2.40 23.32 -19.33
C HIS A 250 -2.66 24.20 -18.10
N PRO A 251 -3.58 25.19 -18.19
CA PRO A 251 -3.95 26.00 -17.02
C PRO A 251 -4.69 25.18 -15.96
N THR A 252 -4.87 25.76 -14.78
CA THR A 252 -5.81 25.24 -13.78
C THR A 252 -7.22 25.19 -14.35
N PHE A 253 -7.92 24.08 -14.11
CA PHE A 253 -9.32 23.90 -14.43
C PHE A 253 -10.06 23.33 -13.23
N ILE A 254 -11.04 24.07 -12.71
CA ILE A 254 -11.91 23.63 -11.62
C ILE A 254 -13.36 23.73 -12.06
N GLN A 255 -14.12 22.64 -11.92
CA GLN A 255 -15.54 22.58 -12.26
C GLN A 255 -16.33 22.04 -11.08
N VAL A 256 -17.32 22.83 -10.61
CA VAL A 256 -18.30 22.38 -9.62
C VAL A 256 -19.45 21.69 -10.34
N LEU A 257 -19.51 20.37 -10.22
CA LEU A 257 -20.52 19.53 -10.85
C LEU A 257 -21.80 19.48 -10.02
N LEU A 258 -21.67 19.33 -8.70
CA LEU A 258 -22.77 19.40 -7.75
C LEU A 258 -22.41 20.35 -6.59
N ASP A 259 -23.39 21.14 -6.17
CA ASP A 259 -23.32 22.10 -5.05
C ASP A 259 -24.46 21.85 -4.07
N SER A 260 -24.10 21.46 -2.85
CA SER A 260 -25.02 21.16 -1.74
C SER A 260 -26.00 22.27 -1.37
N LYS A 261 -25.70 23.53 -1.69
CA LYS A 261 -26.61 24.64 -1.43
C LYS A 261 -27.69 24.82 -2.50
N ASN A 262 -27.46 24.29 -3.71
CA ASN A 262 -28.28 24.60 -4.88
C ASN A 262 -28.90 23.36 -5.54
N ASP A 263 -28.18 22.24 -5.56
CA ASP A 263 -28.59 21.04 -6.28
C ASP A 263 -29.29 20.06 -5.32
N LYS A 264 -30.40 19.50 -5.80
CA LYS A 264 -31.22 18.54 -5.07
C LYS A 264 -31.36 17.26 -5.87
N ASP A 265 -31.53 16.16 -5.16
CA ASP A 265 -31.90 14.89 -5.76
C ASP A 265 -33.38 14.88 -6.17
N VAL A 266 -33.82 13.75 -6.73
CA VAL A 266 -35.20 13.59 -7.21
C VAL A 266 -36.25 13.53 -6.10
N ASP A 267 -35.82 13.29 -4.86
CA ASP A 267 -36.66 13.29 -3.66
C ASP A 267 -36.66 14.67 -2.97
N GLY A 268 -35.91 15.65 -3.50
CA GLY A 268 -35.81 17.01 -3.00
C GLY A 268 -34.77 17.21 -1.87
N HIS A 269 -33.97 16.20 -1.56
CA HIS A 269 -32.86 16.30 -0.60
C HIS A 269 -31.63 16.93 -1.24
N VAL A 270 -30.79 17.59 -0.43
CA VAL A 270 -29.55 18.20 -0.89
C VAL A 270 -28.56 17.14 -1.40
N MET A 271 -27.80 17.49 -2.43
CA MET A 271 -26.71 16.64 -2.96
C MET A 271 -25.38 16.97 -2.28
N PRO A 272 -24.47 16.02 -2.06
CA PRO A 272 -23.11 16.35 -1.62
C PRO A 272 -22.37 17.15 -2.71
N ASN A 273 -21.40 17.98 -2.31
CA ASN A 273 -20.60 18.71 -3.29
C ASN A 273 -19.76 17.73 -4.12
N LEU A 274 -19.70 17.93 -5.42
CA LEU A 274 -18.83 17.18 -6.33
C LEU A 274 -18.01 18.17 -7.17
N ILE A 275 -16.70 18.19 -6.96
CA ILE A 275 -15.79 19.15 -7.57
C ILE A 275 -14.71 18.39 -8.35
N TYR A 276 -14.62 18.68 -9.65
CA TYR A 276 -13.52 18.24 -10.50
C TYR A 276 -12.40 19.29 -10.47
N VAL A 277 -11.16 18.84 -10.26
CA VAL A 277 -9.97 19.68 -10.17
C VAL A 277 -8.89 19.11 -11.08
N SER A 278 -8.39 19.93 -11.98
CA SER A 278 -7.17 19.68 -12.75
C SER A 278 -6.23 20.84 -12.47
N ARG A 279 -5.17 20.59 -11.71
CA ARG A 279 -4.19 21.62 -11.33
C ARG A 279 -3.42 22.13 -12.54
N GLU A 280 -2.85 23.32 -12.47
CA GLU A 280 -2.00 23.81 -13.55
C GLU A 280 -0.80 22.88 -13.79
N LYS A 281 -0.55 22.55 -15.06
CA LYS A 281 0.64 21.84 -15.51
C LYS A 281 1.48 22.77 -16.37
N SER A 282 2.77 22.76 -16.11
CA SER A 282 3.78 23.47 -16.90
C SER A 282 5.04 22.61 -16.99
N SER A 283 5.64 22.53 -18.18
CA SER A 283 6.89 21.79 -18.40
C SER A 283 8.09 22.40 -17.67
N THR A 284 7.98 23.65 -17.19
CA THR A 284 9.05 24.34 -16.46
C THR A 284 8.96 24.18 -14.94
N SER A 285 7.91 23.52 -14.43
CA SER A 285 7.66 23.35 -13.00
C SER A 285 7.72 21.88 -12.58
N GLN A 286 8.16 21.64 -11.34
CA GLN A 286 8.11 20.31 -10.73
C GLN A 286 6.75 20.09 -10.07
N HIS A 287 6.11 18.95 -10.33
CA HIS A 287 4.72 18.70 -9.93
C HIS A 287 4.56 17.67 -8.80
N HIS A 288 5.62 17.01 -8.37
CA HIS A 288 5.61 16.10 -7.20
C HIS A 288 4.51 15.00 -7.23
N PHE A 289 4.13 14.49 -8.41
CA PHE A 289 3.17 13.39 -8.60
C PHE A 289 1.91 13.54 -7.71
N LYS A 290 1.49 12.47 -7.03
CA LYS A 290 0.30 12.41 -6.16
C LYS A 290 0.41 13.35 -4.95
N ALA A 291 1.58 13.49 -4.34
CA ALA A 291 1.80 14.40 -3.21
C ALA A 291 1.41 15.85 -3.57
N GLY A 292 1.83 16.31 -4.75
CA GLY A 292 1.49 17.65 -5.23
C GLY A 292 0.01 17.79 -5.57
N ALA A 293 -0.62 16.76 -6.15
CA ALA A 293 -2.05 16.77 -6.43
C ALA A 293 -2.88 16.88 -5.13
N LEU A 294 -2.52 16.09 -4.11
CA LEU A 294 -3.14 16.15 -2.78
C LEU A 294 -2.93 17.49 -2.09
N ASN A 295 -1.75 18.12 -2.24
CA ASN A 295 -1.50 19.46 -1.70
C ASN A 295 -2.33 20.54 -2.39
N VAL A 296 -2.53 20.45 -3.71
CA VAL A 296 -3.45 21.34 -4.43
C VAL A 296 -4.88 21.13 -3.92
N LEU A 297 -5.35 19.87 -3.79
CA LEU A 297 -6.67 19.59 -3.23
C LEU A 297 -6.83 20.14 -1.80
N LEU A 298 -5.80 20.04 -0.96
CA LEU A 298 -5.84 20.56 0.40
C LEU A 298 -6.05 22.08 0.40
N ARG A 299 -5.42 22.81 -0.52
CA ARG A 299 -5.60 24.27 -0.69
C ARG A 299 -6.94 24.63 -1.30
N VAL A 300 -7.32 23.99 -2.40
CA VAL A 300 -8.58 24.24 -3.10
C VAL A 300 -9.75 23.99 -2.16
N SER A 301 -9.80 22.84 -1.49
CA SER A 301 -10.85 22.53 -0.53
C SER A 301 -10.89 23.52 0.64
N ALA A 302 -9.75 24.01 1.14
CA ALA A 302 -9.70 25.03 2.19
C ALA A 302 -10.33 26.37 1.78
N THR A 303 -10.40 26.67 0.47
CA THR A 303 -11.08 27.87 -0.04
C THR A 303 -12.57 27.66 -0.30
N MET A 304 -12.99 26.41 -0.53
CA MET A 304 -14.33 26.08 -1.01
C MET A 304 -15.26 25.56 0.10
N THR A 305 -14.81 24.56 0.87
CA THR A 305 -15.61 23.89 1.91
C THR A 305 -14.94 23.93 3.29
N ASN A 306 -13.62 23.88 3.31
CA ASN A 306 -12.75 23.91 4.48
C ASN A 306 -13.17 22.93 5.59
N GLN A 307 -13.51 21.69 5.22
CA GLN A 307 -13.97 20.73 6.21
C GLN A 307 -12.82 20.27 7.12
N PRO A 308 -13.06 20.07 8.42
CA PRO A 308 -12.01 19.75 9.39
C PRO A 308 -11.41 18.36 9.18
N ILE A 309 -12.12 17.45 8.51
CA ILE A 309 -11.67 16.08 8.23
C ILE A 309 -11.45 15.91 6.72
N VAL A 310 -10.34 15.25 6.36
CA VAL A 310 -9.97 14.92 4.99
C VAL A 310 -9.82 13.41 4.86
N LEU A 311 -10.61 12.78 4.00
CA LEU A 311 -10.45 11.38 3.61
C LEU A 311 -9.64 11.31 2.31
N THR A 312 -8.55 10.54 2.28
CA THR A 312 -7.83 10.25 1.04
C THR A 312 -8.11 8.86 0.50
N LEU A 313 -8.35 8.78 -0.81
CA LEU A 313 -8.56 7.53 -1.54
C LEU A 313 -7.78 7.51 -2.85
N ASP A 314 -7.29 6.33 -3.19
CA ASP A 314 -6.90 6.00 -4.56
C ASP A 314 -8.14 5.83 -5.45
N CYS A 315 -8.00 6.06 -6.75
CA CYS A 315 -9.11 5.98 -7.70
C CYS A 315 -9.75 4.57 -7.80
N ASP A 316 -8.99 3.53 -7.47
CA ASP A 316 -9.41 2.14 -7.45
C ASP A 316 -9.83 1.65 -6.05
N MET A 317 -9.92 2.54 -5.04
CA MET A 317 -10.27 2.17 -3.67
C MET A 317 -11.65 2.70 -3.28
N TYR A 318 -12.70 1.93 -3.57
CA TYR A 318 -14.08 2.32 -3.30
C TYR A 318 -14.51 2.02 -1.86
N SER A 319 -15.57 2.70 -1.42
CA SER A 319 -16.21 2.44 -0.13
C SER A 319 -17.09 1.20 -0.19
N ASN A 320 -16.78 0.19 0.61
CA ASN A 320 -17.54 -1.04 0.73
C ASN A 320 -18.49 -1.07 1.94
N ASP A 321 -18.32 -0.16 2.90
CA ASP A 321 -19.24 0.01 4.04
C ASP A 321 -19.70 1.49 4.12
N PRO A 322 -20.99 1.79 3.89
CA PRO A 322 -21.49 3.16 3.93
C PRO A 322 -21.41 3.81 5.33
N ALA A 323 -21.25 3.03 6.40
CA ALA A 323 -21.08 3.54 7.77
C ALA A 323 -19.64 3.97 8.09
N THR A 324 -18.69 3.81 7.14
CA THR A 324 -17.25 4.04 7.36
C THR A 324 -16.91 5.41 7.99
N PRO A 325 -17.47 6.56 7.53
CA PRO A 325 -17.17 7.85 8.14
C PRO A 325 -17.56 7.88 9.62
N ARG A 326 -18.71 7.30 9.98
CA ARG A 326 -19.17 7.24 11.37
C ARG A 326 -18.24 6.40 12.25
N ARG A 327 -17.67 5.31 11.72
CA ARG A 327 -16.64 4.51 12.41
C ARG A 327 -15.38 5.34 12.67
N ALA A 328 -14.94 6.13 11.70
CA ALA A 328 -13.80 7.04 11.89
C ALA A 328 -14.10 8.10 12.97
N MET A 329 -15.32 8.64 13.00
CA MET A 329 -15.74 9.63 14.00
C MET A 329 -15.76 9.07 15.42
N CYS A 330 -15.96 7.76 15.62
CA CYS A 330 -15.83 7.14 16.95
C CYS A 330 -14.45 7.36 17.58
N TYR A 331 -13.41 7.59 16.77
CA TYR A 331 -12.05 7.92 17.25
C TYR A 331 -11.74 9.41 17.16
N LEU A 332 -12.16 10.09 16.09
CA LEU A 332 -11.88 11.51 15.87
C LEU A 332 -12.70 12.43 16.79
N CYS A 333 -13.86 11.99 17.25
CA CYS A 333 -14.69 12.73 18.21
C CYS A 333 -14.45 12.28 19.66
N ASP A 334 -13.61 11.28 19.94
CA ASP A 334 -13.38 10.84 21.31
C ASP A 334 -12.46 11.83 22.06
N PRO A 335 -12.96 12.56 23.09
CA PRO A 335 -12.14 13.48 23.86
C PRO A 335 -11.00 12.77 24.60
N LYS A 336 -11.15 11.48 24.94
CA LYS A 336 -10.13 10.69 25.68
C LYS A 336 -8.91 10.34 24.84
N LEU A 337 -9.06 10.27 23.51
CA LEU A 337 -7.92 10.07 22.61
C LEU A 337 -7.08 11.34 22.44
N GLY A 338 -7.48 12.46 23.05
CA GLY A 338 -6.79 13.74 22.96
C GLY A 338 -6.90 14.28 21.54
N PRO A 339 -8.05 14.87 21.16
CA PRO A 339 -8.31 15.31 19.79
C PRO A 339 -7.24 16.27 19.23
N GLU A 340 -6.53 16.98 20.11
CA GLU A 340 -5.42 17.87 19.75
C GLU A 340 -4.16 17.12 19.25
N ASN A 341 -4.00 15.84 19.57
CA ASN A 341 -2.79 15.06 19.30
C ASN A 341 -2.98 13.95 18.26
N SER A 342 -4.20 13.64 17.83
CA SER A 342 -4.47 12.60 16.83
C SER A 342 -4.55 13.18 15.42
N ALA A 343 -3.59 12.85 14.56
CA ALA A 343 -3.57 13.31 13.17
C ALA A 343 -4.54 12.57 12.28
N PHE A 344 -4.61 11.23 12.37
CA PHE A 344 -5.43 10.46 11.43
C PHE A 344 -5.89 9.09 11.95
N VAL A 345 -6.95 8.58 11.33
CA VAL A 345 -7.43 7.20 11.48
C VAL A 345 -7.18 6.45 10.17
N GLN A 346 -6.38 5.39 10.24
CA GLN A 346 -6.05 4.54 9.08
C GLN A 346 -6.89 3.27 9.10
N PHE A 347 -7.54 2.97 7.98
CA PHE A 347 -8.19 1.68 7.73
C PHE A 347 -7.25 0.72 6.99
N PRO A 348 -7.42 -0.61 7.14
CA PRO A 348 -6.63 -1.57 6.38
C PRO A 348 -6.92 -1.43 4.88
N GLN A 349 -5.88 -1.52 4.05
CA GLN A 349 -6.09 -1.79 2.63
C GLN A 349 -6.53 -3.25 2.45
N LYS A 350 -7.64 -3.44 1.75
CA LYS A 350 -8.21 -4.74 1.40
C LYS A 350 -8.53 -4.72 -0.08
N TYR A 351 -8.38 -5.87 -0.73
CA TYR A 351 -8.58 -5.99 -2.16
C TYR A 351 -9.65 -7.03 -2.46
N HIS A 352 -10.44 -6.79 -3.51
CA HIS A 352 -11.32 -7.81 -4.07
C HIS A 352 -10.62 -8.53 -5.22
N GLY A 353 -11.20 -9.64 -5.68
CA GLY A 353 -10.64 -10.40 -6.80
C GLY A 353 -9.33 -11.13 -6.52
N ILE A 354 -8.78 -11.07 -5.29
CA ILE A 354 -7.65 -11.91 -4.88
C ILE A 354 -8.04 -13.38 -5.05
N ASN A 355 -7.21 -14.13 -5.76
CA ASN A 355 -7.49 -15.55 -5.96
C ASN A 355 -7.46 -16.33 -4.64
N GLU A 356 -8.07 -17.52 -4.62
CA GLU A 356 -8.31 -18.30 -3.41
C GLU A 356 -7.07 -18.43 -2.50
N ASN A 357 -5.91 -18.67 -3.13
CA ASN A 357 -4.65 -18.96 -2.46
C ASN A 357 -3.70 -17.76 -2.33
N ASP A 358 -4.13 -16.56 -2.71
CA ASP A 358 -3.33 -15.33 -2.75
C ASP A 358 -1.90 -15.56 -3.27
N ILE A 359 -1.79 -16.07 -4.49
CA ILE A 359 -0.51 -16.57 -5.05
C ILE A 359 0.59 -15.51 -5.13
N TYR A 360 0.22 -14.23 -5.12
CA TYR A 360 1.15 -13.09 -5.16
C TYR A 360 1.31 -12.37 -3.83
N ALA A 361 0.70 -12.90 -2.75
CA ALA A 361 0.64 -12.24 -1.45
C ALA A 361 0.17 -10.77 -1.57
N GLY A 362 -0.85 -10.56 -2.40
CA GLY A 362 -1.41 -9.27 -2.75
C GLY A 362 -2.19 -8.64 -1.61
N GLU A 363 -2.66 -9.42 -0.62
CA GLU A 363 -3.31 -8.85 0.57
C GLU A 363 -2.34 -8.10 1.49
N PHE A 364 -1.03 -8.35 1.39
CA PHE A 364 0.00 -7.80 2.29
C PHE A 364 -0.43 -7.80 3.76
N GLN A 365 -0.97 -8.93 4.25
CA GLN A 365 -1.62 -9.01 5.57
C GLN A 365 -0.76 -8.45 6.72
N ARG A 366 0.56 -8.61 6.64
CA ARG A 366 1.51 -8.03 7.60
C ARG A 366 1.49 -6.51 7.59
N LEU A 367 1.66 -5.90 6.41
CA LEU A 367 1.74 -4.45 6.25
C LEU A 367 0.42 -3.77 6.60
N PHE A 368 -0.72 -4.35 6.20
CA PHE A 368 -2.02 -3.67 6.30
C PHE A 368 -2.88 -4.10 7.50
N GLN A 369 -2.50 -5.15 8.24
CA GLN A 369 -3.25 -5.58 9.44
C GLN A 369 -2.34 -5.83 10.64
N ALA A 370 -1.38 -6.76 10.55
CA ALA A 370 -0.58 -7.16 11.72
C ALA A 370 0.30 -6.02 12.28
N MET A 371 1.09 -5.36 11.42
CA MET A 371 1.96 -4.25 11.81
C MET A 371 1.16 -3.03 12.32
N PRO A 372 0.07 -2.59 11.67
CA PRO A 372 -0.79 -1.52 12.18
C PRO A 372 -1.31 -1.77 13.59
N MET A 373 -1.75 -3.00 13.93
CA MET A 373 -2.17 -3.32 15.30
C MET A 373 -1.03 -3.19 16.30
N GLY A 374 0.19 -3.58 15.92
CA GLY A 374 1.41 -3.39 16.71
C GLY A 374 1.76 -1.93 16.93
N ALA A 375 1.74 -1.14 15.86
CA ALA A 375 2.06 0.28 15.87
C ALA A 375 1.02 1.10 16.64
N ASP A 376 -0.26 0.68 16.62
CA ASP A 376 -1.34 1.24 17.43
C ASP A 376 -1.13 1.08 18.94
N GLY A 377 -0.28 0.12 19.34
CA GLY A 377 0.28 0.00 20.68
C GLY A 377 1.30 1.06 21.08
N LEU A 378 1.73 1.90 20.15
CA LEU A 378 2.76 2.95 20.29
C LEU A 378 2.16 4.32 19.93
N CYS A 379 2.45 4.82 18.73
CA CYS A 379 1.99 6.12 18.23
C CYS A 379 0.83 6.01 17.23
N GLY A 380 0.41 4.79 16.86
CA GLY A 380 -0.56 4.56 15.80
C GLY A 380 0.06 3.98 14.53
N PRO A 381 -0.78 3.52 13.58
CA PRO A 381 -0.34 2.92 12.33
C PRO A 381 0.35 3.92 11.38
N HIS A 382 1.13 3.40 10.45
CA HIS A 382 1.66 4.19 9.34
C HIS A 382 0.53 4.65 8.42
N HIS A 383 0.69 5.80 7.77
CA HIS A 383 -0.15 6.16 6.64
C HIS A 383 0.29 5.36 5.41
N VAL A 384 -0.68 4.73 4.73
CA VAL A 384 -0.44 3.89 3.55
C VAL A 384 -1.22 4.36 2.32
N GLY A 385 -1.46 5.66 2.18
CA GLY A 385 -1.84 6.29 0.90
C GLY A 385 -3.33 6.31 0.54
N THR A 386 -4.14 5.45 1.16
CA THR A 386 -5.60 5.36 0.92
C THR A 386 -6.34 4.94 2.19
N GLY A 387 -7.65 5.19 2.25
CA GLY A 387 -8.52 4.79 3.36
C GLY A 387 -8.15 5.46 4.69
N CYS A 388 -7.70 6.72 4.63
CA CYS A 388 -7.18 7.44 5.78
C CYS A 388 -7.95 8.74 6.04
N PHE A 389 -8.51 8.88 7.24
CA PHE A 389 -9.21 10.10 7.68
C PHE A 389 -8.27 10.97 8.50
N PHE A 390 -7.80 12.06 7.90
CA PHE A 390 -6.94 13.05 8.54
C PHE A 390 -7.74 14.17 9.19
N ARG A 391 -7.27 14.67 10.32
CA ARG A 391 -7.56 16.04 10.74
C ARG A 391 -6.81 16.99 9.82
N ARG A 392 -7.54 17.91 9.19
CA ARG A 392 -6.96 18.96 8.33
C ARG A 392 -5.82 19.69 9.02
N ARG A 393 -5.96 20.02 10.32
CA ARG A 393 -4.94 20.69 11.14
C ARG A 393 -3.58 19.98 11.13
N ALA A 394 -3.54 18.65 11.03
CA ALA A 394 -2.28 17.90 11.04
C ALA A 394 -1.35 18.27 9.88
N PHE A 395 -1.89 18.78 8.77
CA PHE A 395 -1.09 19.21 7.63
C PHE A 395 -0.42 20.58 7.83
N PHE A 396 -0.81 21.38 8.83
CA PHE A 396 -0.37 22.77 8.97
C PHE A 396 0.65 22.99 10.10
N GLY A 397 0.98 21.96 10.88
CA GLY A 397 2.01 22.06 11.91
C GLY A 397 1.98 20.94 12.95
N SER A 398 2.86 21.06 13.95
CA SER A 398 2.92 20.17 15.11
C SER A 398 1.70 20.40 16.04
N PRO A 399 1.26 19.41 16.83
CA PRO A 399 0.15 19.57 17.78
C PRO A 399 0.32 20.76 18.73
N SER A 400 1.56 21.06 19.12
CA SER A 400 1.92 22.14 20.05
C SER A 400 1.84 23.55 19.45
N SER A 401 1.65 23.68 18.14
CA SER A 401 1.57 24.97 17.46
C SER A 401 0.11 25.45 17.38
N PRO A 402 -0.20 26.72 17.70
CA PRO A 402 -1.57 27.27 17.69
C PRO A 402 -2.10 27.60 16.27
N VAL A 403 -1.64 26.87 15.25
CA VAL A 403 -2.00 27.13 13.84
C VAL A 403 -3.39 26.57 13.55
N GLY A 404 -4.33 27.46 13.18
CA GLY A 404 -5.71 27.09 12.87
C GLY A 404 -5.96 26.94 11.36
N PRO A 405 -6.68 25.90 10.92
CA PRO A 405 -7.45 25.92 9.68
C PRO A 405 -8.90 26.39 9.91
N ASP A 406 -9.27 26.82 11.12
CA ASP A 406 -10.67 26.96 11.53
C ASP A 406 -11.26 28.32 11.11
N HIS A 407 -11.69 28.43 9.86
CA HIS A 407 -12.60 29.48 9.40
C HIS A 407 -13.74 28.85 8.61
N VAL A 408 -14.97 29.30 8.86
CA VAL A 408 -16.17 28.77 8.19
C VAL A 408 -16.33 29.48 6.86
N VAL A 409 -16.41 28.71 5.76
CA VAL A 409 -16.70 29.27 4.43
C VAL A 409 -18.21 29.53 4.31
N GLY A 410 -18.62 30.79 4.41
CA GLY A 410 -20.04 31.19 4.44
C GLY A 410 -20.78 31.17 3.09
N GLY A 411 -20.12 30.87 1.97
CA GLY A 411 -20.66 31.00 0.60
C GLY A 411 -20.99 29.68 -0.10
N SER A 412 -21.64 29.74 -1.27
CA SER A 412 -21.73 28.59 -2.19
C SER A 412 -20.38 28.38 -2.86
N VAL A 413 -20.04 27.11 -3.11
CA VAL A 413 -18.83 26.71 -3.86
C VAL A 413 -18.83 27.22 -5.30
N ARG A 414 -19.99 27.62 -5.84
CA ARG A 414 -20.15 28.23 -7.18
C ARG A 414 -19.97 29.75 -7.18
N SER A 415 -19.75 30.39 -6.02
CA SER A 415 -19.58 31.84 -5.98
C SER A 415 -18.29 32.26 -6.70
N GLY A 416 -18.36 33.34 -7.48
CA GLY A 416 -17.25 33.78 -8.34
C GLY A 416 -15.95 34.05 -7.57
N SER A 417 -16.04 34.68 -6.39
CA SER A 417 -14.88 34.96 -5.54
C SER A 417 -14.22 33.69 -4.97
N VAL A 418 -15.02 32.68 -4.60
CA VAL A 418 -14.51 31.39 -4.12
C VAL A 418 -13.82 30.64 -5.27
N LEU A 419 -14.44 30.59 -6.45
CA LEU A 419 -13.85 29.95 -7.63
C LEU A 419 -12.55 30.64 -8.07
N GLU A 420 -12.51 31.97 -8.08
CA GLU A 420 -11.31 32.72 -8.46
C GLU A 420 -10.15 32.51 -7.47
N LEU A 421 -10.44 32.43 -6.17
CA LEU A 421 -9.45 32.06 -5.17
C LEU A 421 -8.99 30.60 -5.32
N ALA A 422 -9.92 29.67 -5.55
CA ALA A 422 -9.62 28.26 -5.78
C ALA A 422 -8.69 28.06 -6.99
N HIS A 423 -8.91 28.80 -8.08
CA HIS A 423 -8.03 28.75 -9.26
C HIS A 423 -6.62 29.25 -8.93
N ARG A 424 -6.51 30.39 -8.24
CA ARG A 424 -5.21 30.96 -7.83
C ARG A 424 -4.39 30.03 -6.94
N VAL A 425 -5.03 29.36 -5.97
CA VAL A 425 -4.29 28.45 -5.06
C VAL A 425 -3.87 27.13 -5.72
N ALA A 426 -4.40 26.82 -6.91
CA ALA A 426 -4.09 25.63 -7.69
C ALA A 426 -3.04 25.87 -8.80
N GLU A 427 -2.56 27.11 -8.96
CA GLU A 427 -1.48 27.46 -9.89
C GLU A 427 -0.16 26.76 -9.53
N CYS A 428 0.64 26.43 -10.54
CA CYS A 428 1.89 25.69 -10.33
C CYS A 428 2.96 26.53 -9.62
N GLY A 429 2.85 27.86 -9.71
CA GLY A 429 3.73 28.80 -9.04
C GLY A 429 3.41 29.03 -7.55
N TYR A 430 2.25 28.56 -7.05
CA TYR A 430 1.78 28.89 -5.70
C TYR A 430 2.74 28.43 -4.59
N GLU A 431 3.43 27.31 -4.80
CA GLU A 431 4.29 26.69 -3.79
C GLU A 431 5.71 27.30 -3.77
N ASN A 432 6.05 28.15 -4.74
CA ASN A 432 7.37 28.75 -4.86
C ASN A 432 7.71 29.58 -3.62
N GLN A 433 8.88 29.31 -3.03
CA GLN A 433 9.38 29.98 -1.82
C GLN A 433 8.47 29.83 -0.58
N THR A 434 7.59 28.81 -0.57
CA THR A 434 6.74 28.49 0.58
C THR A 434 7.25 27.26 1.36
N SER A 435 6.55 26.91 2.44
CA SER A 435 6.81 25.68 3.21
C SER A 435 5.98 24.46 2.78
N TRP A 436 5.19 24.58 1.70
CA TRP A 436 4.43 23.45 1.15
C TRP A 436 5.36 22.32 0.72
N GLY A 437 4.95 21.08 0.95
CA GLY A 437 5.76 19.89 0.68
C GLY A 437 6.89 19.62 1.66
N SER A 438 7.45 20.65 2.31
CA SER A 438 8.59 20.50 3.22
C SER A 438 8.18 20.44 4.70
N LYS A 439 7.24 21.30 5.11
CA LYS A 439 6.68 21.39 6.48
C LYS A 439 5.15 21.50 6.50
N ILE A 440 4.51 21.85 5.38
CA ILE A 440 3.05 21.97 5.26
C ILE A 440 2.56 20.98 4.21
N GLY A 441 1.40 20.37 4.45
CA GLY A 441 0.78 19.41 3.53
C GLY A 441 1.45 18.04 3.51
N TYR A 442 1.15 17.26 2.48
CA TYR A 442 1.83 16.02 2.12
C TYR A 442 3.30 16.31 1.83
N ARG A 443 4.20 15.45 2.33
CA ARG A 443 5.64 15.67 2.31
C ARG A 443 6.26 15.23 1.00
N TYR A 444 7.04 16.12 0.36
CA TYR A 444 7.77 15.85 -0.87
C TYR A 444 9.14 15.24 -0.62
N GLY A 445 9.68 14.56 -1.62
CA GLY A 445 11.06 14.05 -1.63
C GLY A 445 11.18 12.52 -1.56
N SER A 446 10.07 11.80 -1.70
CA SER A 446 10.06 10.35 -1.84
C SER A 446 8.94 9.91 -2.80
N LEU A 447 9.12 8.78 -3.49
CA LEU A 447 8.07 8.10 -4.25
C LEU A 447 7.00 7.43 -3.38
N VAL A 448 7.20 7.33 -2.06
CA VAL A 448 6.21 6.87 -1.07
C VAL A 448 5.82 8.04 -0.17
N GLU A 449 5.17 9.05 -0.76
CA GLU A 449 4.79 10.27 -0.04
C GLU A 449 3.88 9.99 1.14
N ASP A 450 3.11 8.91 1.06
CA ASP A 450 2.18 8.45 2.07
C ASP A 450 2.91 8.03 3.35
N TYR A 451 3.79 7.04 3.24
CA TYR A 451 4.65 6.55 4.30
C TYR A 451 5.50 7.68 4.87
N TYR A 452 6.07 8.52 3.99
CA TYR A 452 6.91 9.63 4.41
C TYR A 452 6.13 10.73 5.15
N THR A 453 4.91 11.05 4.71
CA THR A 453 4.03 12.02 5.39
C THR A 453 3.63 11.51 6.76
N GLY A 454 3.14 10.26 6.86
CA GLY A 454 2.78 9.65 8.14
C GLY A 454 3.95 9.63 9.13
N TYR A 455 5.13 9.20 8.66
CA TYR A 455 6.37 9.22 9.45
C TYR A 455 6.71 10.61 9.98
N ARG A 456 6.68 11.62 9.11
CA ARG A 456 6.99 13.00 9.49
C ARG A 456 6.00 13.57 10.50
N LEU A 457 4.71 13.27 10.34
CA LEU A 457 3.68 13.67 11.32
C LEU A 457 3.95 13.07 12.70
N HIS A 458 4.31 11.78 12.76
CA HIS A 458 4.67 11.14 14.04
C HIS A 458 5.94 11.74 14.63
N CYS A 459 6.97 12.02 13.82
CA CYS A 459 8.17 12.74 14.29
C CYS A 459 7.86 14.13 14.85
N GLU A 460 6.83 14.78 14.33
CA GLU A 460 6.33 16.09 14.77
C GLU A 460 5.42 16.00 16.02
N GLY A 461 5.16 14.79 16.51
CA GLY A 461 4.44 14.52 17.77
C GLY A 461 2.98 14.10 17.59
N TRP A 462 2.49 14.00 16.36
CA TRP A 462 1.15 13.49 16.11
C TRP A 462 1.04 11.98 16.38
N LYS A 463 -0.14 11.56 16.82
CA LYS A 463 -0.54 10.16 16.92
C LYS A 463 -1.54 9.80 15.83
N SER A 464 -1.78 8.52 15.65
CA SER A 464 -2.80 8.00 14.75
C SER A 464 -3.49 6.79 15.37
N VAL A 465 -4.58 6.34 14.74
CA VAL A 465 -5.38 5.22 15.22
C VAL A 465 -5.62 4.22 14.10
N PHE A 466 -5.57 2.93 14.41
CA PHE A 466 -5.94 1.87 13.47
C PHE A 466 -7.40 1.44 13.68
N CYS A 467 -8.23 1.56 12.62
CA CYS A 467 -9.60 1.08 12.62
C CYS A 467 -9.74 -0.11 11.66
N CYS A 468 -10.02 -1.29 12.19
CA CYS A 468 -10.16 -2.53 11.41
C CYS A 468 -11.54 -3.16 11.65
N PRO A 469 -12.61 -2.65 11.02
CA PRO A 469 -13.95 -3.21 11.15
C PRO A 469 -14.03 -4.63 10.57
N GLN A 470 -15.04 -5.39 11.00
CA GLN A 470 -15.24 -6.76 10.50
C GLN A 470 -15.56 -6.80 8.99
N ARG A 471 -16.47 -5.93 8.53
CA ARG A 471 -16.67 -5.68 7.10
C ARG A 471 -15.56 -4.76 6.62
N PRO A 472 -14.81 -5.10 5.55
CA PRO A 472 -13.84 -4.18 4.97
C PRO A 472 -14.50 -2.84 4.65
N ALA A 473 -13.95 -1.75 5.20
CA ALA A 473 -14.46 -0.40 4.94
C ALA A 473 -14.22 0.02 3.49
N PHE A 474 -13.04 -0.32 2.97
CA PHE A 474 -12.60 -0.02 1.62
C PHE A 474 -12.19 -1.30 0.92
N LEU A 475 -12.46 -1.37 -0.39
CA LEU A 475 -12.00 -2.43 -1.26
C LEU A 475 -11.42 -1.82 -2.53
N GLY A 476 -10.30 -2.35 -2.99
CA GLY A 476 -9.74 -1.96 -4.28
C GLY A 476 -9.12 -3.09 -5.08
N ASP A 477 -8.41 -2.73 -6.13
CA ASP A 477 -7.83 -3.65 -7.10
C ASP A 477 -6.36 -3.98 -6.79
N ALA A 478 -6.07 -5.28 -6.67
CA ALA A 478 -4.69 -5.76 -6.57
C ALA A 478 -4.13 -6.11 -7.97
N PRO A 479 -2.82 -5.93 -8.20
CA PRO A 479 -2.19 -6.41 -9.44
C PRO A 479 -2.35 -7.93 -9.57
N ILE A 480 -2.93 -8.38 -10.69
CA ILE A 480 -3.11 -9.81 -10.98
C ILE A 480 -2.02 -10.40 -11.90
N SER A 481 -0.99 -9.61 -12.21
CA SER A 481 0.20 -10.06 -12.93
C SER A 481 1.44 -9.94 -12.03
N LEU A 482 2.35 -10.91 -12.14
CA LEU A 482 3.60 -10.89 -11.39
C LEU A 482 4.45 -9.67 -11.78
N ALA A 483 4.48 -9.31 -13.07
CA ALA A 483 5.24 -8.17 -13.56
C ALA A 483 4.76 -6.84 -12.96
N ASP A 484 3.44 -6.63 -12.90
CA ASP A 484 2.88 -5.39 -12.34
C ASP A 484 3.09 -5.32 -10.83
N MET A 485 2.90 -6.44 -10.12
CA MET A 485 3.16 -6.55 -8.69
C MET A 485 4.63 -6.22 -8.35
N LEU A 486 5.59 -6.77 -9.10
CA LEU A 486 7.02 -6.50 -8.86
C LEU A 486 7.42 -5.08 -9.25
N ASN A 487 6.87 -4.51 -10.32
CA ASN A 487 7.14 -3.12 -10.70
C ASN A 487 6.53 -2.12 -9.71
N GLN A 488 5.36 -2.42 -9.16
CA GLN A 488 4.76 -1.62 -8.09
C GLN A 488 5.66 -1.62 -6.85
N GLN A 489 6.09 -2.79 -6.39
CA GLN A 489 6.96 -2.88 -5.21
C GLN A 489 8.34 -2.29 -5.44
N LYS A 490 8.90 -2.43 -6.64
CA LYS A 490 10.16 -1.75 -7.00
C LYS A 490 10.06 -0.23 -6.82
N ARG A 491 8.89 0.38 -7.11
CA ARG A 491 8.66 1.82 -6.84
C ARG A 491 8.64 2.12 -5.34
N TRP A 492 8.01 1.26 -4.55
CA TRP A 492 8.01 1.37 -3.09
C TRP A 492 9.43 1.28 -2.54
N ASP A 493 10.22 0.30 -3.00
CA ASP A 493 11.61 0.09 -2.59
C ASP A 493 12.47 1.34 -2.78
N ILE A 494 12.38 1.95 -3.97
CA ILE A 494 13.09 3.20 -4.27
C ILE A 494 12.65 4.31 -3.31
N GLY A 495 11.34 4.50 -3.14
CA GLY A 495 10.82 5.54 -2.24
C GLY A 495 11.21 5.31 -0.78
N LEU A 496 11.20 4.07 -0.31
CA LEU A 496 11.56 3.70 1.05
C LEU A 496 13.04 3.98 1.32
N LEU A 497 13.92 3.69 0.36
CA LEU A 497 15.34 4.06 0.45
C LEU A 497 15.57 5.57 0.38
N GLU A 498 14.80 6.30 -0.43
CA GLU A 498 14.80 7.77 -0.43
C GLU A 498 14.50 8.31 0.97
N VAL A 499 13.56 7.71 1.72
CA VAL A 499 13.30 8.07 3.12
C VAL A 499 14.45 7.62 4.04
N ALA A 500 14.92 6.37 3.91
CA ALA A 500 15.95 5.77 4.75
C ALA A 500 17.27 6.57 4.74
N PHE A 501 17.63 7.11 3.57
CA PHE A 501 18.86 7.89 3.35
C PHE A 501 18.62 9.40 3.21
N SER A 502 17.41 9.89 3.52
CA SER A 502 17.13 11.33 3.57
C SER A 502 17.76 12.00 4.80
N ARG A 503 17.74 13.35 4.82
CA ARG A 503 18.04 14.13 6.03
C ARG A 503 17.12 13.81 7.22
N PHE A 504 15.99 13.18 6.98
CA PHE A 504 15.04 12.72 7.99
C PHE A 504 15.07 11.20 8.13
N SER A 505 16.22 10.56 7.94
CA SER A 505 16.40 9.11 8.08
C SER A 505 15.76 8.56 9.35
N THR A 506 15.08 7.42 9.22
CA THR A 506 14.42 6.73 10.34
C THR A 506 15.41 6.33 11.44
N LEU A 507 16.64 5.97 11.07
CA LEU A 507 17.70 5.54 12.00
C LEU A 507 18.35 6.67 12.79
N THR A 508 18.26 7.91 12.34
CA THR A 508 18.96 9.04 12.99
C THR A 508 18.02 10.13 13.47
N TYR A 509 17.10 10.58 12.62
CA TYR A 509 16.08 11.57 12.95
C TYR A 509 14.90 10.92 13.65
N GLY A 510 14.36 9.82 13.09
CA GLY A 510 13.17 9.15 13.60
C GLY A 510 13.31 8.69 15.05
N VAL A 511 14.37 7.94 15.35
CA VAL A 511 14.63 7.43 16.72
C VAL A 511 14.88 8.51 17.78
N ARG A 512 15.17 9.75 17.39
CA ARG A 512 15.40 10.90 18.28
C ARG A 512 14.23 11.90 18.28
N SER A 513 13.20 11.65 17.49
CA SER A 513 12.05 12.54 17.31
C SER A 513 10.99 12.34 18.40
N SER A 514 9.92 13.14 18.35
CA SER A 514 8.78 13.03 19.26
C SER A 514 8.01 11.70 19.13
N ALA A 515 8.22 10.94 18.06
CA ALA A 515 7.67 9.58 17.92
C ALA A 515 8.26 8.60 18.96
N GLY A 516 9.45 8.92 19.50
CA GLY A 516 10.18 8.06 20.42
C GLY A 516 10.96 6.94 19.72
N PHE A 517 11.89 6.35 20.46
CA PHE A 517 12.85 5.36 19.93
C PHE A 517 12.15 4.16 19.27
N LEU A 518 11.17 3.54 19.95
CA LEU A 518 10.50 2.35 19.46
C LEU A 518 9.75 2.60 18.15
N MET A 519 9.01 3.71 18.06
CA MET A 519 8.26 4.04 16.84
C MET A 519 9.21 4.37 15.69
N GLY A 520 10.23 5.21 15.93
CA GLY A 520 11.25 5.54 14.91
C GLY A 520 12.00 4.30 14.41
N PHE A 521 12.29 3.34 15.31
CA PHE A 521 12.89 2.06 14.96
C PHE A 521 11.91 1.14 14.23
N GLY A 522 10.61 1.16 14.58
CA GLY A 522 9.56 0.44 13.85
C GLY A 522 9.43 0.91 12.40
N TYR A 523 9.51 2.21 12.15
CA TYR A 523 9.57 2.76 10.79
C TYR A 523 10.76 2.18 9.97
N CYS A 524 11.89 1.86 10.61
CA CYS A 524 13.00 1.24 9.90
C CYS A 524 12.64 -0.10 9.24
N GLN A 525 11.64 -0.83 9.75
CA GLN A 525 11.16 -2.07 9.15
C GLN A 525 10.82 -1.88 7.67
N ASN A 526 10.05 -0.85 7.34
CA ASN A 526 9.65 -0.62 5.95
C ASN A 526 10.74 0.13 5.19
N ALA A 527 11.36 1.16 5.80
CA ALA A 527 12.39 1.97 5.15
C ALA A 527 13.56 1.13 4.59
N PHE A 528 13.89 0.02 5.25
CA PHE A 528 14.98 -0.88 4.86
C PHE A 528 14.52 -2.20 4.24
N TRP A 529 13.26 -2.33 3.79
CA TRP A 529 12.80 -3.54 3.08
C TRP A 529 13.71 -4.00 1.95
N PRO A 530 14.28 -3.12 1.09
CA PRO A 530 15.13 -3.57 0.01
C PRO A 530 16.40 -4.30 0.47
N SER A 531 16.83 -4.10 1.73
CA SER A 531 17.97 -4.81 2.30
C SER A 531 17.73 -6.32 2.40
N TRP A 532 16.48 -6.80 2.43
CA TRP A 532 16.14 -8.23 2.37
C TRP A 532 16.72 -8.94 1.14
N SER A 533 17.02 -8.21 0.06
CA SER A 533 17.71 -8.78 -1.11
C SER A 533 19.06 -9.39 -0.75
N ILE A 534 19.79 -8.83 0.22
CA ILE A 534 21.13 -9.29 0.62
C ILE A 534 21.09 -10.73 1.16
N PRO A 535 20.37 -11.03 2.27
CA PRO A 535 20.32 -12.39 2.78
C PRO A 535 19.64 -13.34 1.80
N VAL A 536 18.59 -12.89 1.06
CA VAL A 536 17.93 -13.76 0.08
C VAL A 536 18.90 -14.19 -1.02
N ILE A 537 19.73 -13.29 -1.56
CA ILE A 537 20.74 -13.63 -2.56
C ILE A 537 21.80 -14.56 -1.96
N VAL A 538 22.34 -14.23 -0.78
CA VAL A 538 23.38 -15.04 -0.13
C VAL A 538 22.87 -16.47 0.10
N TYR A 539 21.71 -16.65 0.72
CA TYR A 539 21.17 -17.97 1.03
C TYR A 539 20.58 -18.72 -0.18
N SER A 540 20.28 -18.04 -1.30
CA SER A 540 19.81 -18.67 -2.54
C SER A 540 20.93 -19.21 -3.42
N PHE A 541 22.15 -18.68 -3.29
CA PHE A 541 23.28 -19.05 -4.15
C PHE A 541 24.47 -19.63 -3.39
N LEU A 542 24.92 -19.02 -2.29
CA LEU A 542 26.18 -19.38 -1.64
C LEU A 542 26.17 -20.83 -1.09
N PRO A 543 25.17 -21.27 -0.29
CA PRO A 543 25.07 -22.66 0.16
C PRO A 543 25.05 -23.69 -0.98
N GLN A 544 24.34 -23.37 -2.06
CA GLN A 544 24.10 -24.23 -3.22
C GLN A 544 25.36 -24.39 -4.05
N LEU A 545 26.12 -23.30 -4.26
CA LEU A 545 27.40 -23.31 -4.95
C LEU A 545 28.46 -24.04 -4.12
N ALA A 546 28.49 -23.83 -2.80
CA ALA A 546 29.35 -24.58 -1.90
C ALA A 546 29.03 -26.09 -1.92
N LEU A 547 27.74 -26.46 -1.97
CA LEU A 547 27.30 -27.86 -2.05
C LEU A 547 27.82 -28.55 -3.31
N LEU A 548 27.71 -27.90 -4.47
CA LEU A 548 28.22 -28.42 -5.75
C LEU A 548 29.73 -28.66 -5.71
N ASN A 549 30.47 -27.84 -4.97
CA ASN A 549 31.91 -27.97 -4.79
C ASN A 549 32.31 -28.87 -3.60
N GLY A 550 31.35 -29.45 -2.88
CA GLY A 550 31.61 -30.33 -1.73
C GLY A 550 32.17 -29.61 -0.50
N LEU A 551 32.01 -28.29 -0.42
CA LEU A 551 32.43 -27.48 0.71
C LEU A 551 31.32 -27.41 1.76
N HIS A 552 31.68 -27.64 3.02
CA HIS A 552 30.79 -27.47 4.16
C HIS A 552 31.00 -26.08 4.78
N ILE A 553 30.03 -25.19 4.59
CA ILE A 553 30.05 -23.81 5.12
C ILE A 553 29.28 -23.67 6.43
N PHE A 554 28.60 -24.75 6.83
CA PHE A 554 27.84 -24.87 8.06
C PHE A 554 28.45 -25.96 8.96
N PRO A 555 28.04 -26.03 10.23
CA PRO A 555 28.54 -27.02 11.18
C PRO A 555 28.05 -28.41 10.79
N LYS A 556 28.80 -29.44 11.16
CA LYS A 556 28.36 -30.83 11.00
C LYS A 556 27.20 -31.15 11.95
N ALA A 557 26.31 -32.06 11.56
CA ALA A 557 25.14 -32.43 12.36
C ALA A 557 25.46 -32.95 13.78
N THR A 558 26.66 -33.50 14.00
CA THR A 558 27.16 -33.95 15.31
C THR A 558 27.66 -32.79 16.20
N GLU A 559 27.91 -31.61 15.65
CA GLU A 559 28.39 -30.46 16.41
C GLU A 559 27.20 -29.76 17.12
N PRO A 560 27.33 -29.37 18.41
CA PRO A 560 26.24 -28.69 19.14
C PRO A 560 25.73 -27.42 18.43
N TRP A 561 26.69 -26.72 17.85
CA TRP A 561 26.57 -25.52 17.05
C TRP A 561 25.67 -25.66 15.80
N PHE A 562 25.42 -26.88 15.32
CA PHE A 562 24.47 -27.16 14.23
C PHE A 562 23.04 -26.78 14.61
N TRP A 563 22.61 -27.12 15.82
CA TRP A 563 21.22 -26.98 16.27
C TRP A 563 20.74 -25.53 16.36
N LEU A 564 21.68 -24.57 16.40
CA LEU A 564 21.36 -23.16 16.35
C LEU A 564 20.67 -22.76 15.03
N TYR A 565 21.08 -23.34 13.89
CA TYR A 565 20.53 -22.97 12.58
C TYR A 565 19.07 -23.43 12.41
N PRO A 566 18.71 -24.71 12.67
CA PRO A 566 17.31 -25.12 12.69
C PRO A 566 16.47 -24.34 13.71
N PHE A 567 17.00 -24.05 14.90
CA PHE A 567 16.27 -23.25 15.90
C PHE A 567 15.92 -21.85 15.38
N LEU A 568 16.89 -21.15 14.78
CA LEU A 568 16.67 -19.83 14.20
C LEU A 568 15.66 -19.90 13.03
N PHE A 569 15.91 -20.80 12.07
CA PHE A 569 15.04 -20.94 10.90
C PHE A 569 13.59 -21.28 11.28
N LEU A 570 13.40 -22.34 12.07
CA LEU A 570 12.07 -22.78 12.48
C LEU A 570 11.41 -21.80 13.44
N GLY A 571 12.18 -21.16 14.34
CA GLY A 571 11.66 -20.16 15.27
C GLY A 571 11.12 -18.92 14.56
N ALA A 572 11.87 -18.37 13.59
CA ALA A 572 11.41 -17.26 12.78
C ALA A 572 10.17 -17.62 11.97
N TYR A 573 10.20 -18.73 11.22
CA TYR A 573 9.09 -19.17 10.37
C TYR A 573 7.84 -19.52 11.19
N ALA A 574 7.98 -20.15 12.35
CA ALA A 574 6.85 -20.48 13.21
C ALA A 574 6.20 -19.24 13.83
N GLN A 575 6.99 -18.27 14.31
CA GLN A 575 6.44 -17.00 14.82
C GLN A 575 5.76 -16.21 13.70
N ASP A 576 6.39 -16.17 12.52
CA ASP A 576 5.90 -15.50 11.34
C ASP A 576 4.58 -16.10 10.80
N MET A 577 4.48 -17.43 10.80
CA MET A 577 3.25 -18.17 10.48
C MET A 577 2.16 -17.89 11.51
N LEU A 578 2.50 -17.92 12.80
CA LEU A 578 1.55 -17.67 13.88
C LEU A 578 0.92 -16.27 13.76
N ASP A 579 1.74 -15.24 13.53
CA ASP A 579 1.24 -13.87 13.31
C ASP A 579 0.28 -13.80 12.11
N PHE A 580 0.63 -14.48 11.01
CA PHE A 580 -0.17 -14.50 9.78
C PHE A 580 -1.53 -15.21 9.98
N LEU A 581 -1.54 -16.36 10.66
CA LEU A 581 -2.77 -17.09 10.95
C LEU A 581 -3.67 -16.32 11.92
N LEU A 582 -3.10 -15.62 12.90
CA LEU A 582 -3.86 -14.87 13.89
C LEU A 582 -4.62 -13.66 13.30
N VAL A 583 -4.16 -13.12 12.17
CA VAL A 583 -4.89 -12.07 11.42
C VAL A 583 -5.85 -12.63 10.36
N GLY A 584 -6.12 -13.93 10.38
CA GLY A 584 -7.09 -14.58 9.49
C GLY A 584 -6.50 -15.13 8.20
N GLY A 585 -5.18 -15.23 8.08
CA GLY A 585 -4.53 -15.95 6.98
C GLY A 585 -4.69 -17.48 7.08
N THR A 586 -4.41 -18.18 5.98
CA THR A 586 -4.36 -19.65 5.93
C THR A 586 -2.92 -20.13 5.75
N PHE A 587 -2.64 -21.39 6.10
CA PHE A 587 -1.31 -21.99 5.89
C PHE A 587 -0.87 -21.91 4.42
N GLN A 588 -1.78 -22.18 3.49
CA GLN A 588 -1.48 -22.14 2.06
C GLN A 588 -1.14 -20.72 1.58
N ARG A 589 -1.89 -19.71 2.03
CA ARG A 589 -1.58 -18.30 1.75
C ARG A 589 -0.25 -17.88 2.38
N TRP A 590 0.03 -18.30 3.61
CA TRP A 590 1.32 -18.06 4.27
C TRP A 590 2.47 -18.66 3.47
N TRP A 591 2.35 -19.90 3.01
CA TRP A 591 3.40 -20.54 2.21
C TRP A 591 3.64 -19.82 0.87
N ASN A 592 2.56 -19.37 0.20
CA ASN A 592 2.70 -18.53 -1.00
C ASN A 592 3.37 -17.19 -0.68
N GLU A 593 3.12 -16.62 0.49
CA GLU A 593 3.79 -15.39 0.93
C GLU A 593 5.29 -15.60 1.20
N GLN A 594 5.72 -16.78 1.66
CA GLN A 594 7.14 -17.16 1.73
C GLN A 594 7.79 -17.28 0.34
N ARG A 595 7.07 -17.88 -0.63
CA ARG A 595 7.51 -17.92 -2.04
C ARG A 595 7.73 -16.51 -2.57
N ILE A 596 6.74 -15.65 -2.38
CA ILE A 596 6.75 -14.29 -2.88
C ILE A 596 7.79 -13.43 -2.15
N TRP A 597 8.05 -13.65 -0.86
CA TRP A 597 9.14 -12.99 -0.15
C TRP A 597 10.51 -13.30 -0.79
N THR A 598 10.76 -14.56 -1.17
CA THR A 598 11.97 -14.96 -1.90
C THR A 598 12.02 -14.33 -3.30
N VAL A 599 10.89 -14.35 -4.01
CA VAL A 599 10.77 -13.70 -5.33
C VAL A 599 11.10 -12.21 -5.23
N ARG A 600 10.52 -11.48 -4.28
CA ARG A 600 10.77 -10.03 -4.06
C ARG A 600 12.25 -9.76 -3.79
N GLY A 601 12.89 -10.57 -2.93
CA GLY A 601 14.33 -10.46 -2.64
C GLY A 601 15.23 -10.61 -3.87
N LEU A 602 14.92 -11.56 -4.75
CA LEU A 602 15.68 -11.81 -6.00
C LEU A 602 15.24 -10.89 -7.15
N SER A 603 14.28 -9.99 -6.94
CA SER A 603 13.69 -9.19 -8.01
C SER A 603 13.53 -7.73 -7.59
N CYS A 604 12.33 -7.28 -7.18
CA CYS A 604 12.05 -5.88 -6.91
C CYS A 604 13.00 -5.26 -5.87
N PHE A 605 13.32 -5.96 -4.77
CA PHE A 605 14.24 -5.44 -3.75
C PHE A 605 15.64 -5.22 -4.30
N LEU A 606 16.17 -6.17 -5.08
CA LEU A 606 17.47 -6.06 -5.72
C LEU A 606 17.52 -4.93 -6.76
N PHE A 607 16.56 -4.92 -7.69
CA PHE A 607 16.53 -3.94 -8.78
C PHE A 607 16.15 -2.54 -8.29
N GLY A 608 15.28 -2.42 -7.28
CA GLY A 608 14.92 -1.17 -6.63
C GLY A 608 16.09 -0.56 -5.87
N GLY A 609 16.83 -1.38 -5.12
CA GLY A 609 18.08 -0.96 -4.47
C GLY A 609 19.13 -0.48 -5.45
N PHE A 610 19.34 -1.22 -6.55
CA PHE A 610 20.28 -0.81 -7.60
C PHE A 610 19.86 0.51 -8.28
N ASP A 611 18.58 0.65 -8.65
CA ASP A 611 18.05 1.88 -9.23
C ASP A 611 18.22 3.07 -8.27
N PHE A 612 17.98 2.89 -6.97
CA PHE A 612 18.20 3.92 -5.96
C PHE A 612 19.68 4.36 -5.90
N VAL A 613 20.62 3.40 -5.90
CA VAL A 613 22.06 3.71 -5.89
C VAL A 613 22.45 4.46 -7.17
N LEU A 614 22.00 4.01 -8.34
CA LEU A 614 22.27 4.67 -9.61
C LEU A 614 21.73 6.11 -9.63
N LYS A 615 20.49 6.33 -9.21
CA LYS A 615 19.90 7.67 -9.09
C LYS A 615 20.69 8.56 -8.15
N SER A 616 21.12 8.01 -7.01
CA SER A 616 21.93 8.73 -6.02
C SER A 616 23.31 9.14 -6.55
N LEU A 617 23.84 8.40 -7.53
CA LEU A 617 25.06 8.71 -8.28
C LEU A 617 24.83 9.61 -9.51
N GLY A 618 23.61 10.09 -9.73
CA GLY A 618 23.23 10.94 -10.86
C GLY A 618 23.02 10.22 -12.19
N VAL A 619 22.96 8.88 -12.18
CA VAL A 619 22.69 8.07 -13.37
C VAL A 619 21.18 7.99 -13.61
N SER A 620 20.74 8.34 -14.81
CA SER A 620 19.34 8.25 -15.21
C SER A 620 18.88 6.80 -15.26
N THR A 621 17.89 6.46 -14.44
CA THR A 621 17.18 5.18 -14.50
C THR A 621 15.85 5.38 -15.23
N LYS A 622 15.21 4.27 -15.66
CA LYS A 622 13.84 4.36 -16.21
C LYS A 622 12.92 5.11 -15.23
N GLY A 623 12.15 6.06 -15.76
CA GLY A 623 11.26 6.93 -14.98
C GLY A 623 10.06 6.20 -14.38
N PHE A 624 9.32 6.91 -13.53
CA PHE A 624 8.05 6.45 -12.98
C PHE A 624 7.06 6.14 -14.10
N SER A 625 6.47 4.94 -14.09
CA SER A 625 5.34 4.58 -14.95
C SER A 625 4.18 4.15 -14.06
N LEU A 626 3.00 4.75 -14.28
CA LEU A 626 1.76 4.26 -13.70
C LEU A 626 1.54 2.80 -14.12
N THR A 627 1.17 1.97 -13.14
CA THR A 627 0.70 0.60 -13.35
C THR A 627 -0.69 0.66 -13.97
N SER A 628 -0.93 -0.14 -15.01
CA SER A 628 -2.27 -0.22 -15.62
C SER A 628 -3.24 -0.90 -14.66
N LYS A 629 -4.47 -0.38 -14.57
CA LYS A 629 -5.62 -1.02 -13.91
C LYS A 629 -6.49 -1.80 -14.89
N VAL A 630 -6.14 -1.75 -16.17
CA VAL A 630 -6.79 -2.56 -17.20
C VAL A 630 -6.25 -3.99 -17.14
N VAL A 631 -7.17 -4.95 -17.11
CA VAL A 631 -6.89 -6.37 -16.97
C VAL A 631 -7.28 -7.10 -18.26
N ASP A 632 -6.38 -7.95 -18.76
CA ASP A 632 -6.67 -8.89 -19.84
C ASP A 632 -7.48 -10.10 -19.34
N GLU A 633 -8.53 -10.49 -20.05
CA GLU A 633 -9.47 -11.52 -19.58
C GLU A 633 -8.83 -12.92 -19.55
N GLU A 634 -7.95 -13.26 -20.51
CA GLU A 634 -7.24 -14.54 -20.47
C GLU A 634 -6.25 -14.58 -19.30
N GLN A 635 -5.56 -13.47 -19.04
CA GLN A 635 -4.69 -13.31 -17.88
C GLN A 635 -5.46 -13.46 -16.58
N ARG A 636 -6.66 -12.87 -16.49
CA ARG A 636 -7.56 -13.00 -15.33
C ARG A 636 -7.94 -14.46 -15.07
N GLN A 637 -8.37 -15.19 -16.09
CA GLN A 637 -8.72 -16.61 -15.95
C GLN A 637 -7.54 -17.45 -15.46
N ARG A 638 -6.31 -17.12 -15.89
CA ARG A 638 -5.10 -17.80 -15.40
C ARG A 638 -4.83 -17.48 -13.93
N TYR A 639 -4.97 -16.22 -13.54
CA TYR A 639 -4.79 -15.77 -12.16
C TYR A 639 -5.80 -16.44 -11.21
N GLU A 640 -7.08 -16.49 -11.60
CA GLU A 640 -8.14 -17.15 -10.81
C GLU A 640 -7.85 -18.64 -10.58
N LYS A 641 -7.21 -19.32 -11.54
CA LYS A 641 -6.75 -20.72 -11.42
C LYS A 641 -5.47 -20.90 -10.58
N GLY A 642 -4.91 -19.84 -10.00
CA GLY A 642 -3.70 -19.95 -9.18
C GLY A 642 -2.39 -20.00 -9.97
N MET A 643 -2.39 -19.62 -11.25
CA MET A 643 -1.19 -19.69 -12.10
C MET A 643 -0.38 -18.40 -12.06
N PHE A 644 0.94 -18.53 -11.88
CA PHE A 644 1.88 -17.40 -11.95
C PHE A 644 2.06 -16.94 -13.40
N GLU A 645 2.21 -15.65 -13.65
CA GLU A 645 2.30 -15.07 -14.99
C GLU A 645 3.73 -14.60 -15.27
N PHE A 646 4.45 -15.33 -16.13
CA PHE A 646 5.83 -15.04 -16.52
C PHE A 646 5.98 -14.56 -17.98
N GLY A 647 4.88 -14.50 -18.74
CA GLY A 647 4.90 -14.28 -20.20
C GLY A 647 5.59 -13.00 -20.67
N VAL A 648 5.69 -12.00 -19.81
CA VAL A 648 6.37 -10.73 -20.11
C VAL A 648 7.89 -10.92 -20.10
N SER A 649 8.55 -10.52 -21.18
CA SER A 649 10.01 -10.49 -21.21
C SER A 649 10.54 -9.36 -20.33
N SER A 650 11.04 -9.71 -19.13
CA SER A 650 11.60 -8.75 -18.19
C SER A 650 12.88 -9.28 -17.54
N PRO A 651 13.95 -8.46 -17.44
CA PRO A 651 15.17 -8.85 -16.73
C PRO A 651 14.94 -9.06 -15.23
N ILE A 652 13.83 -8.54 -14.68
CA ILE A 652 13.48 -8.67 -13.26
C ILE A 652 13.25 -10.14 -12.85
N PHE A 653 12.92 -11.01 -13.80
CA PHE A 653 12.70 -12.45 -13.57
C PHE A 653 13.99 -13.28 -13.65
N LEU A 654 15.10 -12.71 -14.12
CA LEU A 654 16.32 -13.47 -14.38
C LEU A 654 16.94 -14.04 -13.08
N PRO A 655 17.12 -13.29 -11.98
CA PRO A 655 17.79 -13.84 -10.81
C PRO A 655 16.97 -14.92 -10.10
N MET A 656 15.64 -14.80 -10.08
CA MET A 656 14.76 -15.85 -9.54
C MET A 656 14.80 -17.13 -10.38
N ALA A 657 14.88 -17.03 -11.71
CA ALA A 657 15.05 -18.20 -12.57
C ALA A 657 16.42 -18.86 -12.38
N MET A 658 17.48 -18.06 -12.23
CA MET A 658 18.82 -18.58 -11.90
C MET A 658 18.83 -19.31 -10.56
N ALA A 659 18.25 -18.72 -9.51
CA ALA A 659 18.15 -19.34 -8.21
C ALA A 659 17.37 -20.66 -8.28
N ALA A 660 16.24 -20.70 -8.99
CA ALA A 660 15.48 -21.92 -9.21
C ALA A 660 16.35 -23.02 -9.86
N LEU A 661 17.05 -22.73 -10.95
CA LEU A 661 17.90 -23.71 -11.65
C LEU A 661 19.05 -24.22 -10.77
N ILE A 662 19.77 -23.32 -10.11
CA ILE A 662 20.91 -23.68 -9.25
C ILE A 662 20.44 -24.52 -8.07
N ASN A 663 19.34 -24.14 -7.41
CA ASN A 663 18.79 -24.94 -6.30
C ASN A 663 18.37 -26.34 -6.76
N LEU A 664 17.79 -26.48 -7.96
CA LEU A 664 17.42 -27.79 -8.51
C LEU A 664 18.63 -28.69 -8.75
N VAL A 665 19.66 -28.17 -9.41
CA VAL A 665 20.88 -28.92 -9.71
C VAL A 665 21.62 -29.28 -8.42
N SER A 666 21.77 -28.34 -7.49
CA SER A 666 22.42 -28.56 -6.20
C SER A 666 21.67 -29.58 -5.33
N PHE A 667 20.33 -29.53 -5.30
CA PHE A 667 19.53 -30.49 -4.54
C PHE A 667 19.66 -31.90 -5.12
N GLY A 668 19.56 -32.06 -6.44
CA GLY A 668 19.75 -33.34 -7.12
C GLY A 668 21.15 -33.92 -6.88
N PHE A 669 22.18 -33.08 -6.96
CA PHE A 669 23.55 -33.47 -6.65
C PHE A 669 23.73 -33.89 -5.19
N GLY A 670 23.14 -33.14 -4.26
CA GLY A 670 23.13 -33.46 -2.83
C GLY A 670 22.47 -34.82 -2.53
N LEU A 671 21.29 -35.08 -3.10
CA LEU A 671 20.61 -36.37 -3.00
C LEU A 671 21.45 -37.51 -3.59
N GLY A 672 22.09 -37.28 -4.74
CA GLY A 672 23.00 -38.25 -5.35
C GLY A 672 24.16 -38.63 -4.42
N ARG A 673 24.75 -37.65 -3.72
CA ARG A 673 25.79 -37.90 -2.71
C ARG A 673 25.28 -38.68 -1.50
N VAL A 674 24.08 -38.40 -1.01
CA VAL A 674 23.46 -39.15 0.09
C VAL A 674 23.31 -40.62 -0.30
N LEU A 675 22.80 -40.89 -1.51
CA LEU A 675 22.54 -42.24 -2.01
C LEU A 675 23.82 -43.05 -2.29
N THR A 676 24.89 -42.40 -2.75
CA THR A 676 26.13 -43.08 -3.16
C THR A 676 27.19 -43.16 -2.07
N GLY A 677 27.23 -42.18 -1.14
CA GLY A 677 28.30 -42.04 -0.15
C GLY A 677 27.93 -42.42 1.29
N GLY A 678 26.65 -42.61 1.62
CA GLY A 678 26.19 -42.86 2.98
C GLY A 678 26.25 -41.63 3.91
N TRP A 679 25.59 -41.70 5.06
CA TRP A 679 25.35 -40.56 5.97
C TRP A 679 26.63 -39.81 6.41
N TRP A 680 27.68 -40.56 6.78
CA TRP A 680 28.92 -39.99 7.30
C TRP A 680 29.67 -39.10 6.29
N ASN A 681 29.45 -39.30 4.99
CA ASN A 681 30.06 -38.49 3.93
C ASN A 681 29.28 -37.21 3.62
N VAL A 682 28.06 -37.06 4.13
CA VAL A 682 27.17 -35.92 3.84
C VAL A 682 26.78 -35.13 5.10
N GLU A 683 27.25 -35.55 6.27
CA GLU A 683 26.91 -34.95 7.56
C GLU A 683 27.22 -33.43 7.63
N GLY A 684 28.31 -32.98 7.00
CA GLY A 684 28.67 -31.57 6.89
C GLY A 684 27.87 -30.78 5.84
N LEU A 685 27.10 -31.46 4.99
CA LEU A 685 26.36 -30.86 3.87
C LEU A 685 24.84 -30.79 4.13
N VAL A 686 24.37 -31.32 5.27
CA VAL A 686 22.94 -31.46 5.60
C VAL A 686 22.18 -30.15 5.44
N LEU A 687 22.67 -29.04 6.01
CA LEU A 687 21.99 -27.74 5.92
C LEU A 687 21.93 -27.21 4.49
N GLN A 688 22.96 -27.44 3.67
CA GLN A 688 22.94 -27.01 2.26
C GLN A 688 21.95 -27.84 1.44
N ILE A 689 21.83 -29.13 1.72
CA ILE A 689 20.82 -30.01 1.08
C ILE A 689 19.42 -29.58 1.48
N VAL A 690 19.17 -29.27 2.76
CA VAL A 690 17.88 -28.78 3.25
C VAL A 690 17.53 -27.42 2.63
N LEU A 691 18.47 -26.47 2.59
CA LEU A 691 18.25 -25.15 1.98
C LEU A 691 17.98 -25.25 0.48
N SER A 692 18.72 -26.09 -0.25
CA SER A 692 18.47 -26.31 -1.68
C SER A 692 17.11 -26.95 -1.94
N GLY A 693 16.71 -27.94 -1.13
CA GLY A 693 15.37 -28.53 -1.19
C GLY A 693 14.26 -27.51 -0.90
N PHE A 694 14.46 -26.65 0.10
CA PHE A 694 13.53 -25.55 0.40
C PHE A 694 13.41 -24.57 -0.79
N GLY A 695 14.53 -24.23 -1.43
CA GLY A 695 14.57 -23.41 -2.65
C GLY A 695 13.80 -24.05 -3.81
N VAL A 696 13.94 -25.37 -4.01
CA VAL A 696 13.19 -26.14 -5.02
C VAL A 696 11.69 -26.10 -4.74
N LEU A 697 11.27 -26.35 -3.50
CA LEU A 697 9.85 -26.35 -3.13
C LEU A 697 9.17 -24.99 -3.32
N ASN A 698 9.91 -23.90 -3.11
CA ASN A 698 9.40 -22.54 -3.32
C ASN A 698 9.45 -22.10 -4.80
N SER A 699 10.27 -22.76 -5.62
CA SER A 699 10.46 -22.45 -7.04
C SER A 699 9.58 -23.29 -7.99
N VAL A 700 8.68 -24.13 -7.48
CA VAL A 700 7.77 -24.97 -8.29
C VAL A 700 7.04 -24.20 -9.41
N PRO A 701 6.44 -23.02 -9.15
CA PRO A 701 5.76 -22.26 -10.22
C PRO A 701 6.71 -21.80 -11.33
N ILE A 702 8.00 -21.60 -11.02
CA ILE A 702 9.01 -21.20 -11.99
C ILE A 702 9.35 -22.39 -12.90
N TYR A 703 9.56 -23.58 -12.34
CA TYR A 703 9.82 -24.79 -13.15
C TYR A 703 8.64 -25.13 -14.05
N GLU A 704 7.41 -25.04 -13.52
CA GLU A 704 6.19 -25.24 -14.27
C GLU A 704 6.11 -24.28 -15.46
N ALA A 705 6.38 -23.00 -15.24
CA ALA A 705 6.39 -21.98 -16.29
C ALA A 705 7.53 -22.16 -17.30
N MET A 706 8.69 -22.67 -16.91
CA MET A 706 9.83 -22.87 -17.81
C MET A 706 9.73 -24.14 -18.67
N VAL A 707 9.18 -25.23 -18.12
CA VAL A 707 9.27 -26.57 -18.73
C VAL A 707 7.92 -27.13 -19.16
N VAL A 708 6.87 -26.95 -18.33
CA VAL A 708 5.59 -27.65 -18.49
C VAL A 708 4.61 -26.83 -19.34
N ARG A 709 4.49 -25.53 -19.04
CA ARG A 709 3.45 -24.68 -19.62
C ARG A 709 3.66 -24.38 -21.11
N ARG A 710 2.55 -24.31 -21.84
CA ARG A 710 2.51 -24.00 -23.28
C ARG A 710 1.73 -22.74 -23.60
N ASP A 711 0.95 -22.22 -22.65
CA ASP A 711 0.15 -21.01 -22.77
C ASP A 711 0.99 -19.72 -22.75
N PRO A 712 0.41 -18.55 -23.08
CA PRO A 712 1.13 -17.27 -23.13
C PRO A 712 1.77 -16.83 -21.80
N GLY A 713 1.28 -17.32 -20.66
CA GLY A 713 1.82 -16.97 -19.34
C GLY A 713 3.05 -17.77 -18.92
N LYS A 714 3.57 -18.64 -19.79
CA LYS A 714 4.82 -19.40 -19.56
C LYS A 714 6.04 -18.49 -19.55
N PHE A 715 7.17 -19.01 -19.05
CA PHE A 715 8.42 -18.29 -19.07
C PHE A 715 8.95 -18.15 -20.52
N PRO A 716 9.34 -16.95 -20.99
CA PRO A 716 9.85 -16.76 -22.34
C PRO A 716 11.11 -17.57 -22.61
N ALA A 717 11.16 -18.29 -23.74
CA ALA A 717 12.27 -19.19 -24.07
C ALA A 717 13.65 -18.49 -24.08
N ARG A 718 13.71 -17.24 -24.57
CA ARG A 718 14.94 -16.42 -24.53
C ARG A 718 15.39 -16.14 -23.09
N GLY A 719 14.44 -15.86 -22.20
CA GLY A 719 14.72 -15.65 -20.78
C GLY A 719 15.18 -16.93 -20.09
N SER A 720 14.54 -18.06 -20.37
CA SER A 720 14.97 -19.37 -19.85
C SER A 720 16.38 -19.74 -20.31
N PHE A 721 16.70 -19.53 -21.59
CA PHE A 721 18.04 -19.76 -22.12
C PHE A 721 19.08 -18.86 -21.44
N ALA A 722 18.79 -17.57 -21.29
CA ALA A 722 19.66 -16.65 -20.57
C ALA A 722 19.89 -17.09 -19.12
N ALA A 723 18.83 -17.50 -18.40
CA ALA A 723 18.95 -18.00 -17.04
C ALA A 723 19.86 -19.23 -16.94
N VAL A 724 19.75 -20.18 -17.87
CA VAL A 724 20.63 -21.37 -17.93
C VAL A 724 22.08 -20.96 -18.16
N VAL A 725 22.35 -20.14 -19.18
CA VAL A 725 23.71 -19.70 -19.52
C VAL A 725 24.36 -18.98 -18.34
N VAL A 726 23.67 -18.02 -17.73
CA VAL A 726 24.22 -17.27 -16.60
C VAL A 726 24.40 -18.16 -15.37
N SER A 727 23.50 -19.13 -15.13
CA SER A 727 23.65 -20.10 -14.03
C SER A 727 24.89 -20.98 -14.20
N VAL A 728 25.17 -21.46 -15.42
CA VAL A 728 26.36 -22.27 -15.72
C VAL A 728 27.64 -21.45 -15.56
N VAL A 729 27.64 -20.19 -16.02
CA VAL A 729 28.77 -19.27 -15.82
C VAL A 729 29.01 -19.05 -14.33
N LEU A 730 27.96 -18.78 -13.55
CA LEU A 730 28.07 -18.59 -12.10
C LEU A 730 28.60 -19.83 -11.39
N CYS A 731 28.12 -21.02 -11.74
CA CYS A 731 28.63 -22.28 -11.18
C CYS A 731 30.12 -22.49 -11.51
N SER A 732 30.51 -22.25 -12.77
CA SER A 732 31.92 -22.36 -13.21
C SER A 732 32.82 -21.39 -12.46
N LEU A 733 32.41 -20.12 -12.32
CA LEU A 733 33.14 -19.10 -11.58
C LEU A 733 33.28 -19.47 -10.10
N ALA A 734 32.21 -19.99 -9.49
CA ALA A 734 32.24 -20.43 -8.10
C ALA A 734 33.22 -21.60 -7.90
N SER A 735 33.26 -22.58 -8.82
CA SER A 735 34.23 -23.67 -8.76
C SER A 735 35.67 -23.19 -8.86
N VAL A 736 35.96 -22.18 -9.70
CA VAL A 736 37.28 -21.54 -9.76
C VAL A 736 37.58 -20.84 -8.43
N MET A 737 36.66 -20.02 -7.91
CA MET A 737 36.86 -19.29 -6.67
C MET A 737 37.09 -20.19 -5.45
N PHE A 738 36.40 -21.33 -5.37
CA PHE A 738 36.52 -22.29 -4.28
C PHE A 738 37.74 -23.22 -4.40
N SER A 739 38.44 -23.20 -5.54
CA SER A 739 39.68 -23.95 -5.74
C SER A 739 40.91 -23.22 -5.19
N PHE A 740 40.77 -21.94 -4.83
CA PHE A 740 41.77 -21.08 -4.17
C PHE A 740 41.36 -20.81 -2.71
#